data_AF-A0A7R9QD65-F1
#
_entry.id   AF-A0A7R9QD65-F1
#
_cell.length_a   1.000
_cell.length_b   1.000
_cell.length_c   1.000
_cell.angle_alpha   90.00
_cell.angle_beta   90.00
_cell.angle_gamma   90.00
#
_symmetry.space_group_name_H-M   'P 1'
#
loop_
_entity.id
_entity.type
_entity.pdbx_description
1 polymer ?
#
loop_
_entity_poly.entity_id
_entity_poly.type
_entity_poly.pdbx_seq_one_letter_code
_entity_poly.pdbx_strand_id
1 'polypeptide(L)'
;TLIDMTIALMELIADNETRFKILNDICLLSDPYIIERVISIATTKTGDNYLHQWLKSESAGRALIAQTSLLIHASIESSAGPSAQRDLDILWRLISHCFADNSFKREYIEEVIDKFRVAFQDSCRSSSATADHLLDFTCRLASQLFTSYELCTELSSARDLLLTIFSMNCRVDDPSGQLRTAWRSGVANIVRSNGAYLADDGIIARLALEIRSRLQTNITSIENAELTYRCAFDLLNTIYETINASLDTDDDEEKKSLLSDPNTALLLELMLLTDTEWCELHHKCDTSVHHYDWLTSDTLFDPAVCEMLTSKSLDTTGQQFVFSAVASVILIEKLLETHSQTELSGDLSQTIVSQLNHVFIASAYVSLKSKSSPKSTCFSRYSDIFTESLANVLRLTKSSDLRAKVGDILLKKSIDDNGLNRLAFGHYIDSFIEKDPEFGYEFSFENQNYNKIVTFQKYSQILHQNFLNDHLVQSVNAFVCCDRFIQLDDGIGKLAAIHSCLKHIEPADELTHITETVTTIMETFCGLKAQNSGLFYYKNDITADSDLQFYSLIIQTFTVIVNKFCDKLTQNHWDLMICSATSWLMNIINQKEKLSTSLAVNLFAAKVFNLIEAICRAFSDRIGTASADKYPPNLVVEWNEFHSHNIFLMIIPYYLETCGKELDFYGDILMNHLSKTVSLFPDS
;
A
#
# COMPACT_ATOMS: atom_id res chain seq x y z
N THR A 1 42.71 49.33 1.86
CA THR A 1 43.50 50.52 2.21
C THR A 1 42.73 51.82 2.06
N LEU A 2 42.21 52.18 0.89
CA LEU A 2 41.48 53.45 0.75
C LEU A 2 40.20 53.51 1.59
N ILE A 3 39.37 52.46 1.56
CA ILE A 3 38.14 52.35 2.38
C ILE A 3 38.46 52.39 3.87
N ASP A 4 39.51 51.68 4.30
CA ASP A 4 39.94 51.68 5.71
C ASP A 4 40.36 53.09 6.15
N MET A 5 41.07 53.83 5.28
CA MET A 5 41.41 55.24 5.51
C MET A 5 40.17 56.13 5.55
N THR A 6 39.21 55.93 4.63
CA THR A 6 37.94 56.68 4.63
C THR A 6 37.14 56.44 5.90
N ILE A 7 37.06 55.19 6.36
CA ILE A 7 36.36 54.85 7.61
C ILE A 7 37.10 55.44 8.82
N ALA A 8 38.43 55.40 8.86
CA ALA A 8 39.21 56.05 9.91
C ALA A 8 39.04 57.57 9.92
N LEU A 9 38.95 58.21 8.75
CA LEU A 9 38.67 59.65 8.63
C LEU A 9 37.24 59.99 9.07
N MET A 10 36.27 59.10 8.82
CA MET A 10 34.89 59.29 9.27
C MET A 10 34.76 59.30 10.80
N GLU A 11 35.65 58.62 11.53
CA GLU A 11 35.68 58.71 13.00
C GLU A 11 35.96 60.13 13.51
N LEU A 12 36.66 60.96 12.72
CA LEU A 12 36.98 62.35 13.05
C LEU A 12 35.83 63.34 12.75
N ILE A 13 34.81 62.92 12.00
CA ILE A 13 33.65 63.75 11.65
C ILE A 13 32.70 63.79 12.86
N ALA A 14 32.22 64.97 13.28
CA ALA A 14 31.39 65.07 14.49
C ALA A 14 29.92 64.64 14.28
N ASP A 15 29.39 64.77 13.06
CA ASP A 15 27.98 64.51 12.76
C ASP A 15 27.77 63.17 12.03
N ASN A 16 26.67 62.48 12.34
CA ASN A 16 26.33 61.19 11.72
C ASN A 16 25.69 61.35 10.33
N GLU A 17 25.14 62.53 10.02
CA GLU A 17 24.43 62.78 8.76
C GLU A 17 25.39 62.83 7.57
N THR A 18 26.51 63.52 7.72
CA THR A 18 27.63 63.59 6.78
C THR A 18 28.33 62.24 6.67
N ARG A 19 28.52 61.52 7.79
CA ARG A 19 29.04 60.14 7.77
C ARG A 19 28.14 59.21 6.93
N PHE A 20 26.82 59.29 7.12
CA PHE A 20 25.86 58.47 6.36
C PHE A 20 25.84 58.87 4.89
N LYS A 21 25.93 60.17 4.58
CA LYS A 21 26.00 60.66 3.21
C LYS A 21 27.21 60.09 2.47
N ILE A 22 28.39 60.11 3.10
CA ILE A 22 29.61 59.51 2.54
C ILE A 22 29.42 58.00 2.32
N LEU A 23 28.86 57.27 3.29
CA LEU A 23 28.59 55.84 3.16
C LEU A 23 27.57 55.53 2.04
N ASN A 24 26.54 56.36 1.89
CA ASN A 24 25.55 56.23 0.83
C ASN A 24 26.16 56.51 -0.55
N ASP A 25 27.01 57.53 -0.66
CA ASP A 25 27.74 57.85 -1.89
C ASP A 25 28.69 56.69 -2.28
N ILE A 26 29.30 56.02 -1.28
CA ILE A 26 30.09 54.81 -1.51
C ILE A 26 29.21 53.66 -2.03
N CYS A 27 28.00 53.46 -1.50
CA CYS A 27 27.08 52.44 -2.00
C CYS A 27 26.62 52.68 -3.44
N LEU A 28 26.57 53.93 -3.92
CA LEU A 28 26.22 54.24 -5.31
C LEU A 28 27.26 53.68 -6.31
N LEU A 29 28.50 53.44 -5.87
CA LEU A 29 29.54 52.84 -6.72
C LEU A 29 29.18 51.40 -7.13
N SER A 30 28.28 50.73 -6.41
CA SER A 30 27.77 49.37 -6.71
C SER A 30 28.82 48.28 -6.87
N ASP A 31 30.07 48.54 -6.46
CA ASP A 31 31.20 47.61 -6.54
C ASP A 31 31.12 46.59 -5.38
N PRO A 32 31.06 45.27 -5.68
CA PRO A 32 30.96 44.22 -4.66
C PRO A 32 32.07 44.23 -3.61
N TYR A 33 33.31 44.54 -4.02
CA TYR A 33 34.48 44.56 -3.13
C TYR A 33 34.42 45.73 -2.17
N ILE A 34 33.97 46.89 -2.65
CA ILE A 34 33.81 48.09 -1.83
C ILE A 34 32.72 47.86 -0.79
N ILE A 35 31.57 47.33 -1.22
CA ILE A 35 30.42 47.11 -0.33
C ILE A 35 30.72 46.00 0.70
N GLU A 36 31.36 44.90 0.30
CA GLU A 36 31.79 43.84 1.24
C GLU A 36 32.75 44.38 2.29
N ARG A 37 33.71 45.22 1.89
CA ARG A 37 34.67 45.78 2.84
C ARG A 37 34.01 46.72 3.83
N VAL A 38 33.08 47.57 3.38
CA VAL A 38 32.35 48.50 4.26
C VAL A 38 31.46 47.72 5.25
N ILE A 39 30.71 46.73 4.77
CA ILE A 39 29.84 45.90 5.62
C ILE A 39 30.67 45.07 6.60
N SER A 40 31.74 44.41 6.17
CA SER A 40 32.65 43.64 7.05
C SER A 40 33.26 44.50 8.17
N ILE A 41 33.62 45.76 7.88
CA ILE A 41 34.11 46.68 8.91
C ILE A 41 32.99 47.12 9.84
N ALA A 42 31.77 47.30 9.33
CA ALA A 42 30.61 47.67 10.14
C ALA A 42 30.21 46.53 11.10
N THR A 43 30.22 45.27 10.64
CA THR A 43 29.83 44.10 11.44
C THR A 43 30.90 43.68 12.47
N THR A 44 32.17 44.02 12.25
CA THR A 44 33.27 43.72 13.21
C THR A 44 33.37 44.71 14.36
N LYS A 45 32.76 45.89 14.26
CA LYS A 45 32.77 46.87 15.36
C LYS A 45 31.67 46.54 16.36
N THR A 46 32.04 46.43 17.64
CA THR A 46 31.12 46.16 18.74
C THR A 46 30.55 47.46 19.32
N GLY A 47 29.25 47.47 19.66
CA GLY A 47 28.53 48.61 20.25
C GLY A 47 27.69 49.43 19.25
N ASP A 48 26.74 50.22 19.77
CA ASP A 48 25.83 51.06 18.97
C ASP A 48 26.56 52.29 18.37
N ASN A 49 27.35 52.02 17.33
CA ASN A 49 28.13 53.01 16.60
C ASN A 49 27.36 53.49 15.35
N TYR A 50 27.76 54.62 14.76
CA TYR A 50 27.17 55.16 13.53
C TYR A 50 27.15 54.12 12.39
N LEU A 51 28.11 53.20 12.32
CA LEU A 51 28.13 52.12 11.33
C LEU A 51 26.98 51.11 11.56
N HIS A 52 26.70 50.72 12.81
CA HIS A 52 25.55 49.88 13.17
C HIS A 52 24.22 50.57 12.87
N GLN A 53 24.13 51.87 13.16
CA GLN A 53 22.95 52.68 12.83
C GLN A 53 22.78 52.82 11.30
N TRP A 54 23.88 52.90 10.55
CA TRP A 54 23.87 52.95 9.10
C TRP A 54 23.44 51.63 8.46
N LEU A 55 23.82 50.47 9.00
CA LEU A 55 23.34 49.16 8.51
C LEU A 55 21.82 49.02 8.59
N LYS A 56 21.16 49.78 9.48
CA LYS A 56 19.69 49.87 9.60
C LYS A 56 19.05 50.88 8.63
N SER A 57 19.86 51.61 7.86
CA SER A 57 19.37 52.60 6.89
C SER A 57 18.85 51.94 5.61
N GLU A 58 18.01 52.66 4.88
CA GLU A 58 17.47 52.20 3.61
C GLU A 58 18.55 52.03 2.53
N SER A 59 19.55 52.90 2.51
CA SER A 59 20.65 52.84 1.54
C SER A 59 21.49 51.58 1.71
N ALA A 60 21.81 51.19 2.95
CA ALA A 60 22.54 49.96 3.24
C ALA A 60 21.71 48.72 2.87
N GLY A 61 20.42 48.70 3.23
CA GLY A 61 19.49 47.62 2.86
C GLY A 61 19.35 47.42 1.35
N ARG A 62 19.11 48.51 0.60
CA ARG A 62 19.03 48.46 -0.86
C ARG A 62 20.33 48.02 -1.52
N ALA A 63 21.48 48.45 -0.99
CA ALA A 63 22.78 48.00 -1.49
C ALA A 63 22.94 46.49 -1.30
N LEU A 64 22.60 45.94 -0.13
CA LEU A 64 22.63 44.49 0.13
C LEU A 64 21.73 43.70 -0.84
N ILE A 65 20.50 44.16 -1.05
CA ILE A 65 19.54 43.53 -1.97
C ILE A 65 20.05 43.56 -3.42
N ALA A 66 20.64 44.69 -3.84
CA ALA A 66 21.24 44.81 -5.17
C ALA A 66 22.41 43.83 -5.37
N GLN A 67 23.30 43.71 -4.37
CA GLN A 67 24.40 42.74 -4.40
C GLN A 67 23.88 41.30 -4.44
N THR A 68 22.79 41.00 -3.74
CA THR A 68 22.13 39.69 -3.79
C THR A 68 21.61 39.37 -5.19
N SER A 69 20.99 40.32 -5.87
CA SER A 69 20.54 40.14 -7.26
C SER A 69 21.71 39.97 -8.23
N LEU A 70 22.80 40.73 -8.06
CA LEU A 70 24.01 40.54 -8.86
C LEU A 70 24.61 39.15 -8.67
N LEU A 71 24.64 38.65 -7.43
CA LEU A 71 25.14 37.31 -7.13
C LEU A 71 24.30 36.23 -7.82
N ILE A 72 22.97 36.30 -7.72
CA ILE A 72 22.06 35.36 -8.37
C ILE A 72 22.28 35.35 -9.89
N HIS A 73 22.34 36.53 -10.52
CA HIS A 73 22.59 36.64 -11.95
C HIS A 73 23.95 36.05 -12.35
N ALA A 74 25.02 36.40 -11.62
CA ALA A 74 26.35 35.89 -11.87
C ALA A 74 26.45 34.36 -11.69
N SER A 75 25.70 33.79 -10.73
CA SER A 75 25.64 32.33 -10.52
C SER A 75 24.93 31.60 -11.66
N ILE A 76 23.93 32.23 -12.31
CA ILE A 76 23.19 31.64 -13.43
C ILE A 76 23.98 31.75 -14.75
N GLU A 77 24.71 32.84 -14.97
CA GLU A 77 25.41 33.14 -16.23
C GLU A 77 26.80 32.51 -16.34
N SER A 78 27.40 32.05 -15.25
CA SER A 78 28.82 31.67 -15.24
C SER A 78 29.13 30.37 -15.98
N SER A 79 29.66 30.52 -17.21
CA SER A 79 30.59 29.59 -17.82
C SER A 79 32.04 30.08 -17.60
N ALA A 80 32.64 29.64 -16.49
CA ALA A 80 34.08 29.53 -16.20
C ALA A 80 35.04 30.67 -16.64
N GLY A 81 35.36 31.55 -15.68
CA GLY A 81 36.60 32.34 -15.65
C GLY A 81 37.05 32.63 -14.20
N PRO A 82 38.37 32.68 -13.89
CA PRO A 82 38.87 32.82 -12.51
C PRO A 82 38.56 34.17 -11.85
N SER A 83 38.28 35.22 -12.63
CA SER A 83 37.83 36.53 -12.09
C SER A 83 36.38 36.49 -11.60
N ALA A 84 35.49 35.85 -12.35
CA ALA A 84 34.07 35.73 -11.99
C ALA A 84 33.89 34.91 -10.69
N GLN A 85 34.69 33.85 -10.49
CA GLN A 85 34.69 33.09 -9.25
C GLN A 85 35.09 33.93 -8.04
N ARG A 86 36.07 34.82 -8.21
CA ARG A 86 36.52 35.71 -7.13
C ARG A 86 35.43 36.70 -6.72
N ASP A 87 34.68 37.23 -7.69
CA ASP A 87 33.56 38.13 -7.45
C ASP A 87 32.40 37.41 -6.73
N LEU A 88 32.11 36.16 -7.12
CA LEU A 88 31.17 35.28 -6.41
C LEU A 88 31.59 35.03 -4.95
N ASP A 89 32.87 34.75 -4.69
CA ASP A 89 33.39 34.53 -3.34
C ASP A 89 33.31 35.79 -2.45
N ILE A 90 33.45 36.98 -3.04
CA ILE A 90 33.28 38.27 -2.35
C ILE A 90 31.80 38.47 -1.97
N LEU A 91 30.90 38.31 -2.94
CA LEU A 91 29.46 38.43 -2.74
C LEU A 91 28.94 37.41 -1.72
N TRP A 92 29.48 36.19 -1.74
CA TRP A 92 29.21 35.16 -0.73
C TRP A 92 29.61 35.63 0.66
N ARG A 93 30.87 36.06 0.85
CA ARG A 93 31.34 36.57 2.15
C ARG A 93 30.46 37.70 2.65
N LEU A 94 30.07 38.63 1.78
CA LEU A 94 29.18 39.73 2.17
C LEU A 94 27.87 39.22 2.78
N ILE A 95 27.19 38.29 2.12
CA ILE A 95 25.90 37.77 2.62
C ILE A 95 26.09 36.90 3.87
N SER A 96 27.14 36.07 3.90
CA SER A 96 27.53 35.30 5.08
C SER A 96 27.77 36.17 6.32
N HIS A 97 28.44 37.33 6.18
CA HIS A 97 28.63 38.28 7.28
C HIS A 97 27.30 38.89 7.72
N CYS A 98 26.35 39.12 6.80
CA CYS A 98 25.04 39.67 7.13
C CYS A 98 24.18 38.68 7.95
N PHE A 99 24.34 37.37 7.76
CA PHE A 99 23.65 36.36 8.57
C PHE A 99 24.36 36.01 9.87
N ALA A 100 25.63 36.40 10.02
CA ALA A 100 26.35 36.25 11.28
C ALA A 100 26.07 37.41 12.26
N ASP A 101 25.62 38.57 11.76
CA ASP A 101 25.42 39.78 12.54
C ASP A 101 23.98 40.29 12.43
N ASN A 102 23.28 40.43 13.56
CA ASN A 102 21.85 40.80 13.64
C ASN A 102 21.59 42.31 13.40
N SER A 103 22.46 42.98 12.65
CA SER A 103 22.54 44.44 12.56
C SER A 103 21.62 45.06 11.51
N PHE A 104 21.29 44.31 10.46
CA PHE A 104 20.34 44.75 9.44
C PHE A 104 18.89 44.64 9.93
N LYS A 105 18.01 45.47 9.37
CA LYS A 105 16.57 45.35 9.60
C LYS A 105 16.04 44.02 9.04
N ARG A 106 15.07 43.45 9.75
CA ARG A 106 14.36 42.22 9.39
C ARG A 106 13.87 42.20 7.93
N GLU A 107 13.24 43.30 7.50
CA GLU A 107 12.65 43.44 6.16
C GLU A 107 13.67 43.19 5.02
N TYR A 108 14.92 43.66 5.18
CA TYR A 108 15.94 43.46 4.15
C TYR A 108 16.46 42.03 4.12
N ILE A 109 16.57 41.39 5.28
CA ILE A 109 16.96 39.98 5.39
C ILE A 109 15.89 39.07 4.77
N GLU A 110 14.61 39.35 5.03
CA GLU A 110 13.50 38.65 4.37
C GLU A 110 13.55 38.79 2.85
N GLU A 111 13.76 39.99 2.31
CA GLU A 111 13.84 40.20 0.86
C GLU A 111 15.03 39.48 0.22
N VAL A 112 16.18 39.43 0.91
CA VAL A 112 17.36 38.66 0.46
C VAL A 112 17.04 37.17 0.38
N ILE A 113 16.44 36.60 1.43
CA ILE A 113 16.06 35.18 1.48
C ILE A 113 15.01 34.86 0.39
N ASP A 114 14.03 35.73 0.19
CA ASP A 114 12.99 35.59 -0.83
C ASP A 114 13.58 35.56 -2.24
N LYS A 115 14.54 36.45 -2.54
CA LYS A 115 15.24 36.46 -3.83
C LYS A 115 15.98 35.15 -4.08
N PHE A 116 16.67 34.59 -3.08
CA PHE A 116 17.30 33.28 -3.22
C PHE A 116 16.28 32.17 -3.39
N ARG A 117 15.17 32.18 -2.65
CA ARG A 117 14.10 31.19 -2.78
C ARG A 117 13.53 31.15 -4.20
N VAL A 118 13.21 32.32 -4.77
CA VAL A 118 12.68 32.43 -6.14
C VAL A 118 13.71 31.93 -7.15
N ALA A 119 14.96 32.38 -7.05
CA ALA A 119 16.02 31.96 -7.95
C ALA A 119 16.28 30.44 -7.88
N PHE A 120 16.24 29.87 -6.68
CA PHE A 120 16.36 28.44 -6.44
C PHE A 120 15.20 27.67 -7.12
N GLN A 121 13.95 28.08 -6.90
CA GLN A 121 12.79 27.43 -7.53
C GLN A 121 12.85 27.47 -9.06
N ASP A 122 13.29 28.60 -9.64
CA ASP A 122 13.42 28.75 -11.08
C ASP A 122 14.56 27.88 -11.63
N SER A 123 15.71 27.81 -10.94
CA SER A 123 16.82 26.94 -11.34
C SER A 123 16.46 25.46 -11.33
N CYS A 124 15.65 25.02 -10.35
CA CYS A 124 15.21 23.64 -10.24
C CYS A 124 14.24 23.21 -11.37
N ARG A 125 13.64 24.17 -12.09
CA ARG A 125 12.82 23.91 -13.28
C ARG A 125 13.65 23.77 -14.56
N SER A 126 14.89 24.27 -14.55
CA SER A 126 15.81 24.23 -15.70
C SER A 126 16.87 23.14 -15.51
N SER A 127 16.86 22.10 -16.34
CA SER A 127 17.83 20.98 -16.29
C SER A 127 19.20 21.35 -16.89
N SER A 128 19.90 22.34 -16.34
CA SER A 128 21.24 22.78 -16.81
C SER A 128 22.31 22.65 -15.72
N ALA A 129 23.58 22.48 -16.11
CA ALA A 129 24.71 22.44 -15.18
C ALA A 129 24.88 23.73 -14.35
N THR A 130 24.35 24.86 -14.84
CA THR A 130 24.24 26.12 -14.08
C THR A 130 23.24 26.06 -12.93
N ALA A 131 22.25 25.15 -12.97
CA ALA A 131 21.33 24.91 -11.87
C ALA A 131 22.04 24.23 -10.68
N ASP A 132 23.03 23.36 -10.92
CA ASP A 132 23.76 22.64 -9.86
C ASP A 132 24.60 23.59 -8.99
N HIS A 133 25.21 24.62 -9.58
CA HIS A 133 25.98 25.62 -8.84
C HIS A 133 25.09 26.51 -7.97
N LEU A 134 23.93 26.93 -8.48
CA LEU A 134 22.97 27.70 -7.68
C LEU A 134 22.32 26.86 -6.58
N LEU A 135 22.13 25.55 -6.84
CA LEU A 135 21.63 24.58 -5.87
C LEU A 135 22.61 24.46 -4.69
N ASP A 136 23.88 24.13 -4.95
CA ASP A 136 24.94 24.02 -3.94
C ASP A 136 25.10 25.33 -3.17
N PHE A 137 25.11 26.45 -3.89
CA PHE A 137 25.17 27.77 -3.31
C PHE A 137 24.03 28.02 -2.32
N THR A 138 22.78 27.79 -2.75
CA THR A 138 21.60 28.04 -1.91
C THR A 138 21.54 27.10 -0.71
N CYS A 139 21.98 25.85 -0.86
CA CYS A 139 22.03 24.88 0.25
C CYS A 139 23.05 25.30 1.33
N ARG A 140 24.23 25.78 0.93
CA ARG A 140 25.22 26.32 1.87
C ARG A 140 24.70 27.58 2.56
N LEU A 141 24.06 28.48 1.78
CA LEU A 141 23.46 29.69 2.30
C LEU A 141 22.42 29.38 3.38
N ALA A 142 21.51 28.46 3.07
CA ALA A 142 20.47 28.02 3.99
C ALA A 142 21.07 27.35 5.24
N SER A 143 22.07 26.49 5.08
CA SER A 143 22.76 25.85 6.21
C SER A 143 23.40 26.87 7.14
N GLN A 144 24.07 27.89 6.58
CA GLN A 144 24.64 28.97 7.36
C GLN A 144 23.55 29.81 8.04
N LEU A 145 22.53 30.24 7.30
CA LEU A 145 21.38 30.98 7.83
C LEU A 145 20.76 30.26 9.03
N PHE A 146 20.50 28.95 8.91
CA PHE A 146 19.88 28.17 9.96
C PHE A 146 20.79 27.87 11.16
N THR A 147 22.11 28.03 11.04
CA THR A 147 23.07 27.74 12.12
C THR A 147 23.61 28.99 12.80
N SER A 148 23.77 30.10 12.08
CA SER A 148 24.40 31.32 12.61
C SER A 148 23.43 32.44 12.97
N TYR A 149 22.24 32.49 12.36
CA TYR A 149 21.31 33.61 12.55
C TYR A 149 20.29 33.30 13.65
N GLU A 150 20.44 33.92 14.82
CA GLU A 150 19.60 33.64 16.01
C GLU A 150 18.10 33.87 15.77
N LEU A 151 17.74 34.87 14.96
CA LEU A 151 16.35 35.24 14.69
C LEU A 151 15.73 34.51 13.49
N CYS A 152 16.41 33.47 12.95
CA CYS A 152 15.99 32.78 11.73
C CYS A 152 14.60 32.17 11.84
N THR A 153 14.27 31.63 13.03
CA THR A 153 12.99 30.94 13.28
C THR A 153 11.78 31.90 13.29
N GLU A 154 12.01 33.20 13.44
CA GLU A 154 10.99 34.24 13.40
C GLU A 154 10.72 34.80 12.00
N LEU A 155 11.60 34.54 11.02
CA LEU A 155 11.47 35.05 9.66
C LEU A 155 10.53 34.18 8.83
N SER A 156 9.55 34.81 8.19
CA SER A 156 8.59 34.13 7.30
C SER A 156 9.30 33.57 6.06
N SER A 157 10.16 34.37 5.45
CA SER A 157 10.98 33.98 4.29
C SER A 157 11.88 32.77 4.55
N ALA A 158 12.43 32.65 5.76
CA ALA A 158 13.29 31.51 6.13
C ALA A 158 12.49 30.22 6.26
N ARG A 159 11.28 30.28 6.82
CA ARG A 159 10.34 29.13 6.88
C ARG A 159 9.94 28.68 5.48
N ASP A 160 9.65 29.62 4.59
CA ASP A 160 9.28 29.30 3.20
C ASP A 160 10.46 28.78 2.37
N LEU A 161 11.69 29.27 2.64
CA LEU A 161 12.91 28.70 2.07
C LEU A 161 13.12 27.26 2.55
N LEU A 162 12.96 27.00 3.85
CA LEU A 162 13.08 25.65 4.42
C LEU A 162 12.09 24.68 3.77
N LEU A 163 10.81 25.08 3.68
CA LEU A 163 9.77 24.28 3.01
C LEU A 163 10.12 24.02 1.54
N THR A 164 10.66 25.02 0.84
CA THR A 164 11.06 24.89 -0.57
C THR A 164 12.20 23.88 -0.74
N ILE A 165 13.26 23.99 0.07
CA ILE A 165 14.41 23.06 0.03
C ILE A 165 13.96 21.64 0.36
N PHE A 166 13.11 21.47 1.38
CA PHE A 166 12.55 20.18 1.75
C PHE A 166 11.68 19.58 0.64
N SER A 167 10.76 20.37 0.07
CA SER A 167 9.88 19.95 -1.03
C SER A 167 10.69 19.51 -2.26
N MET A 168 11.83 20.16 -2.51
CA MET A 168 12.75 19.79 -3.58
C MET A 168 13.51 18.50 -3.28
N ASN A 169 13.98 18.29 -2.05
CA ASN A 169 14.63 17.04 -1.64
C ASN A 169 13.69 15.83 -1.77
N CYS A 170 12.38 16.03 -1.59
CA CYS A 170 11.37 15.00 -1.82
C CYS A 170 11.15 14.66 -3.31
N ARG A 171 11.70 15.46 -4.25
CA ARG A 171 11.47 15.34 -5.72
C ARG A 171 12.72 14.92 -6.48
N VAL A 172 13.88 15.40 -6.05
CA VAL A 172 15.14 15.25 -6.76
C VAL A 172 16.07 14.45 -5.89
N ASP A 173 16.69 13.43 -6.46
CA ASP A 173 17.73 12.69 -5.76
C ASP A 173 18.94 13.62 -5.52
N ASP A 174 19.43 13.64 -4.30
CA ASP A 174 20.49 14.53 -3.84
C ASP A 174 21.76 13.72 -3.54
N PRO A 175 22.53 13.33 -4.57
CA PRO A 175 23.76 12.56 -4.37
C PRO A 175 24.80 13.34 -3.57
N SER A 176 24.73 14.68 -3.58
CA SER A 176 25.63 15.55 -2.82
C SER A 176 25.28 15.60 -1.32
N GLY A 177 24.05 15.25 -0.95
CA GLY A 177 23.51 15.35 0.41
C GLY A 177 23.32 16.78 0.92
N GLN A 178 23.49 17.80 0.08
CA GLN A 178 23.48 19.20 0.49
C GLN A 178 22.08 19.74 0.75
N LEU A 179 21.10 19.38 -0.07
CA LEU A 179 19.69 19.70 0.20
C LEU A 179 19.30 19.08 1.53
N ARG A 180 19.64 17.79 1.72
CA ARG A 180 19.40 17.05 2.96
C ARG A 180 20.01 17.74 4.17
N THR A 181 21.27 18.14 4.08
CA THR A 181 21.99 18.81 5.17
C THR A 181 21.39 20.18 5.49
N ALA A 182 21.02 20.95 4.47
CA ALA A 182 20.48 22.29 4.62
C ALA A 182 19.13 22.29 5.36
N TRP A 183 18.17 21.48 4.91
CA TRP A 183 16.87 21.45 5.57
C TRP A 183 16.93 20.80 6.96
N ARG A 184 17.77 19.77 7.17
CA ARG A 184 17.96 19.17 8.51
C ARG A 184 18.53 20.19 9.51
N SER A 185 19.45 21.04 9.07
CA SER A 185 19.98 22.13 9.91
C SER A 185 18.90 23.12 10.32
N GLY A 186 17.99 23.47 9.40
CA GLY A 186 16.83 24.31 9.68
C GLY A 186 15.88 23.69 10.68
N VAL A 187 15.47 22.44 10.46
CA VAL A 187 14.60 21.69 11.39
C VAL A 187 15.24 21.59 12.78
N ALA A 188 16.52 21.23 12.86
CA ALA A 188 17.22 21.14 14.13
C ALA A 188 17.26 22.49 14.87
N ASN A 189 17.46 23.61 14.16
CA ASN A 189 17.41 24.92 14.81
C ASN A 189 16.01 25.25 15.37
N ILE A 190 14.96 24.99 14.59
CA ILE A 190 13.57 25.19 15.02
C ILE A 190 13.23 24.34 16.25
N VAL A 191 13.65 23.06 16.24
CA VAL A 191 13.42 22.14 17.36
C VAL A 191 14.17 22.61 18.62
N ARG A 192 15.40 23.11 18.49
CA ARG A 192 16.15 23.69 19.62
C ARG A 192 15.50 24.95 20.18
N SER A 193 14.97 25.82 19.32
CA SER A 193 14.42 27.11 19.76
C SER A 193 13.04 26.98 20.39
N ASN A 194 12.16 26.16 19.80
CA ASN A 194 10.75 26.14 20.16
C ASN A 194 10.34 24.85 20.86
N GLY A 195 11.19 23.83 20.93
CA GLY A 195 10.79 22.46 21.19
C GLY A 195 10.05 21.86 19.98
N ALA A 196 9.98 20.55 19.87
CA ALA A 196 9.27 19.87 18.78
C ALA A 196 7.73 19.97 18.86
N TYR A 197 7.20 21.05 19.46
CA TYR A 197 5.76 21.24 19.62
C TYR A 197 5.10 21.49 18.26
N LEU A 198 4.03 20.73 18.01
CA LEU A 198 3.18 20.89 16.84
C LEU A 198 2.22 22.06 17.06
N ALA A 199 2.52 23.20 16.44
CA ALA A 199 1.55 24.26 16.23
C ALA A 199 0.85 24.05 14.88
N ASP A 200 -0.44 24.36 14.78
CA ASP A 200 -1.26 24.14 13.57
C ASP A 200 -0.71 24.90 12.34
N ASP A 201 -0.06 26.05 12.55
CA ASP A 201 0.64 26.84 11.51
C ASP A 201 2.18 26.67 11.56
N GLY A 202 2.65 25.75 12.39
CA GLY A 202 4.05 25.47 12.62
C GLY A 202 4.74 24.93 11.38
N ILE A 203 6.00 25.30 11.18
CA ILE A 203 6.79 24.84 10.04
C ILE A 203 6.95 23.32 10.03
N ILE A 204 7.07 22.65 11.19
CA ILE A 204 7.13 21.18 11.26
C ILE A 204 5.84 20.56 10.72
N ALA A 205 4.66 21.08 11.10
CA ALA A 205 3.38 20.64 10.56
C ALA A 205 3.27 20.88 9.05
N ARG A 206 3.77 22.02 8.54
CA ARG A 206 3.83 22.31 7.10
C ARG A 206 4.73 21.33 6.33
N LEU A 207 5.88 20.94 6.90
CA LEU A 207 6.76 19.92 6.30
C LEU A 207 6.09 18.55 6.26
N ALA A 208 5.38 18.18 7.34
CA ALA A 208 4.59 16.95 7.39
C ALA A 208 3.47 16.94 6.33
N LEU A 209 2.72 18.03 6.22
CA LEU A 209 1.64 18.18 5.24
C LEU A 209 2.16 18.17 3.79
N GLU A 210 3.37 18.64 3.52
CA GLU A 210 3.99 18.50 2.19
C GLU A 210 4.19 17.01 1.83
N ILE A 211 4.66 16.18 2.77
CA ILE A 211 4.78 14.73 2.55
C ILE A 211 3.42 14.13 2.20
N ARG A 212 2.40 14.45 2.99
CA ARG A 212 1.03 13.97 2.78
C ARG A 212 0.44 14.40 1.43
N SER A 213 0.59 15.67 1.08
CA SER A 213 0.19 16.22 -0.22
C SER A 213 0.85 15.48 -1.38
N ARG A 214 2.12 15.10 -1.22
CA ARG A 214 2.84 14.27 -2.20
C ARG A 214 2.26 12.86 -2.30
N LEU A 215 2.05 12.19 -1.16
CA LEU A 215 1.38 10.88 -1.11
C LEU A 215 -0.02 10.95 -1.75
N GLN A 216 -0.72 12.07 -1.72
CA GLN A 216 -2.05 12.14 -2.32
C GLN A 216 -2.03 12.29 -3.85
N THR A 217 -1.09 13.05 -4.42
CA THR A 217 -1.21 13.52 -5.82
C THR A 217 0.04 13.49 -6.68
N ASN A 218 1.24 13.38 -6.11
CA ASN A 218 2.49 13.74 -6.82
C ASN A 218 3.52 12.60 -6.90
N ILE A 219 3.14 11.35 -6.67
CA ILE A 219 4.08 10.23 -6.80
C ILE A 219 3.84 9.51 -8.12
N THR A 220 4.82 9.63 -9.02
CA THR A 220 4.74 9.09 -10.38
C THR A 220 5.59 7.85 -10.60
N SER A 221 6.46 7.49 -9.66
CA SER A 221 7.36 6.33 -9.77
C SER A 221 7.78 5.79 -8.39
N ILE A 222 8.43 4.62 -8.38
CA ILE A 222 9.00 4.01 -7.17
C ILE A 222 10.06 4.93 -6.59
N GLU A 223 10.96 5.44 -7.43
CA GLU A 223 12.05 6.29 -7.01
C GLU A 223 11.49 7.56 -6.31
N ASN A 224 10.39 8.11 -6.82
CA ASN A 224 9.70 9.23 -6.17
C ASN A 224 9.04 8.84 -4.83
N ALA A 225 8.52 7.61 -4.70
CA ALA A 225 8.03 7.07 -3.44
C ALA A 225 9.18 6.89 -2.44
N GLU A 226 10.34 6.42 -2.92
CA GLU A 226 11.56 6.20 -2.14
C GLU A 226 12.12 7.52 -1.58
N LEU A 227 12.21 8.54 -2.43
CA LEU A 227 12.61 9.88 -2.00
C LEU A 227 11.65 10.45 -0.95
N THR A 228 10.35 10.25 -1.13
CA THR A 228 9.32 10.80 -0.23
C THR A 228 9.40 10.16 1.16
N TYR A 229 9.48 8.82 1.25
CA TYR A 229 9.62 8.18 2.58
C TYR A 229 10.99 8.49 3.20
N ARG A 230 12.07 8.60 2.41
CA ARG A 230 13.40 8.95 2.93
C ARG A 230 13.38 10.31 3.61
N CYS A 231 12.74 11.30 2.98
CA CYS A 231 12.56 12.63 3.57
C CYS A 231 11.68 12.58 4.83
N ALA A 232 10.63 11.77 4.83
CA ALA A 232 9.78 11.55 6.00
C ALA A 232 10.57 10.97 7.18
N PHE A 233 11.34 9.90 6.94
CA PHE A 233 12.18 9.26 7.94
C PHE A 233 13.27 10.20 8.48
N ASP A 234 13.93 10.94 7.58
CA ASP A 234 14.94 11.92 7.97
C ASP A 234 14.37 13.06 8.81
N LEU A 235 13.12 13.47 8.54
CA LEU A 235 12.46 14.53 9.31
C LEU A 235 12.25 14.06 10.74
N LEU A 236 11.67 12.86 10.91
CA LEU A 236 11.46 12.24 12.22
C LEU A 236 12.78 12.05 12.98
N ASN A 237 13.81 11.52 12.32
CA ASN A 237 15.12 11.34 12.94
C ASN A 237 15.79 12.65 13.32
N THR A 238 15.66 13.70 12.50
CA THR A 238 16.26 15.00 12.83
C THR A 238 15.62 15.61 14.07
N ILE A 239 14.30 15.49 14.19
CA ILE A 239 13.56 15.93 15.38
C ILE A 239 14.06 15.14 16.60
N TYR A 240 14.12 13.82 16.48
CA TYR A 240 14.58 12.92 17.54
C TYR A 240 16.03 13.18 18.00
N GLU A 241 16.98 13.19 17.05
CA GLU A 241 18.40 13.45 17.31
C GLU A 241 18.58 14.79 18.01
N THR A 242 17.81 15.80 17.61
CA THR A 242 17.90 17.15 18.20
C THR A 242 17.32 17.19 19.62
N ILE A 243 16.18 16.54 19.86
CA ILE A 243 15.59 16.44 21.21
C ILE A 243 16.57 15.73 22.14
N ASN A 244 17.10 14.58 21.74
CA ASN A 244 18.01 13.80 22.59
C ASN A 244 19.37 14.48 22.77
N ALA A 245 19.87 15.24 21.79
CA ALA A 245 21.08 16.04 21.97
C ALA A 245 20.91 17.21 22.97
N SER A 246 19.67 17.61 23.28
CA SER A 246 19.38 18.64 24.29
C SER A 246 19.23 18.09 25.72
N LEU A 247 19.12 16.76 25.86
CA LEU A 247 19.10 16.05 27.13
C LEU A 247 20.56 15.68 27.46
N ASP A 248 21.28 16.56 28.16
CA ASP A 248 22.67 16.35 28.62
C ASP A 248 22.77 15.21 29.67
N THR A 249 22.47 13.97 29.30
CA THR A 249 22.51 12.81 30.20
C THR A 249 23.24 11.65 29.56
N ASP A 250 24.36 11.23 30.17
CA ASP A 250 25.15 10.05 29.78
C ASP A 250 24.41 8.73 30.06
N ASP A 251 23.25 8.78 30.72
CA ASP A 251 22.39 7.61 30.95
C ASP A 251 21.52 7.32 29.72
N ASP A 252 21.83 6.23 29.02
CA ASP A 252 21.04 5.72 27.88
C ASP A 252 19.58 5.36 28.25
N GLU A 253 19.24 5.26 29.54
CA GLU A 253 17.87 4.99 30.03
C GLU A 253 16.93 6.21 29.95
N GLU A 254 17.45 7.46 29.95
CA GLU A 254 16.62 8.68 29.86
C GLU A 254 16.40 9.18 28.42
N LYS A 255 17.13 8.63 27.43
CA LYS A 255 16.88 8.92 26.01
C LYS A 255 15.51 8.38 25.62
N LYS A 256 14.55 9.29 25.45
CA LYS A 256 13.22 8.93 24.96
C LYS A 256 13.35 8.32 23.57
N SER A 257 12.78 7.13 23.37
CA SER A 257 12.68 6.50 22.06
C SER A 257 11.61 7.20 21.21
N LEU A 258 11.84 7.33 19.91
CA LEU A 258 10.88 7.94 18.97
C LEU A 258 9.54 7.21 19.03
N LEU A 259 9.55 5.89 19.23
CA LEU A 259 8.34 5.06 19.34
C LEU A 259 7.54 5.29 20.62
N SER A 260 8.16 5.88 21.64
CA SER A 260 7.54 6.17 22.94
C SER A 260 7.04 7.62 23.06
N ASP A 261 7.47 8.52 22.16
CA ASP A 261 7.04 9.91 22.17
C ASP A 261 5.62 10.06 21.57
N PRO A 262 4.64 10.59 22.32
CA PRO A 262 3.29 10.84 21.80
C PRO A 262 3.27 11.79 20.60
N ASN A 263 4.25 12.70 20.47
CA ASN A 263 4.33 13.60 19.31
C ASN A 263 4.65 12.86 18.01
N THR A 264 5.29 11.68 18.08
CA THR A 264 5.58 10.86 16.90
C THR A 264 4.30 10.36 16.23
N ALA A 265 3.30 9.95 17.03
CA ALA A 265 2.01 9.51 16.50
C ALA A 265 1.33 10.66 15.76
N LEU A 266 1.26 11.84 16.36
CA LEU A 266 0.69 13.05 15.76
C LEU A 266 1.43 13.47 14.48
N LEU A 267 2.76 13.41 14.48
CA LEU A 267 3.57 13.69 13.28
C LEU A 267 3.26 12.70 12.16
N LEU A 268 3.19 11.40 12.46
CA LEU A 268 2.84 10.39 11.47
C LEU A 268 1.42 10.57 10.92
N GLU A 269 0.46 10.96 11.75
CA GLU A 269 -0.91 11.28 11.32
C GLU A 269 -0.98 12.51 10.39
N LEU A 270 -0.09 13.49 10.60
CA LEU A 270 0.03 14.64 9.71
C LEU A 270 0.76 14.30 8.40
N MET A 271 1.74 13.38 8.45
CA MET A 271 2.57 12.99 7.31
C MET A 271 1.92 11.97 6.38
N LEU A 272 1.17 11.03 6.96
CA LEU A 272 0.53 9.93 6.24
C LEU A 272 -0.89 10.29 5.84
N LEU A 273 -1.44 9.54 4.89
CA LEU A 273 -2.80 9.74 4.41
C LEU A 273 -3.81 9.35 5.48
N THR A 274 -4.90 10.12 5.57
CA THR A 274 -6.08 9.75 6.36
C THR A 274 -6.88 8.65 5.70
N ASP A 275 -7.69 7.95 6.50
CA ASP A 275 -8.65 6.95 6.01
C ASP A 275 -9.53 7.48 4.86
N THR A 276 -9.96 8.75 4.91
CA THR A 276 -10.75 9.38 3.85
C THR A 276 -9.98 9.53 2.54
N GLU A 277 -8.72 9.99 2.60
CA GLU A 277 -7.87 10.13 1.41
C GLU A 277 -7.49 8.78 0.83
N TRP A 278 -7.23 7.79 1.70
CA TRP A 278 -7.07 6.41 1.27
C TRP A 278 -8.30 5.90 0.54
N CYS A 279 -9.49 6.11 1.09
CA CYS A 279 -10.74 5.73 0.42
C CYS A 279 -10.87 6.40 -0.96
N GLU A 280 -10.54 7.68 -1.11
CA GLU A 280 -10.53 8.37 -2.42
C GLU A 280 -9.56 7.73 -3.42
N LEU A 281 -8.38 7.30 -2.96
CA LEU A 281 -7.41 6.59 -3.79
C LEU A 281 -7.89 5.18 -4.14
N HIS A 282 -8.51 4.45 -3.19
CA HIS A 282 -9.08 3.13 -3.42
C HIS A 282 -10.18 3.14 -4.48
N HIS A 283 -11.02 4.18 -4.51
CA HIS A 283 -12.12 4.29 -5.48
C HIS A 283 -11.60 4.41 -6.93
N LYS A 284 -10.32 4.74 -7.13
CA LYS A 284 -9.67 4.81 -8.43
C LYS A 284 -9.05 3.47 -8.87
N CYS A 285 -8.99 2.48 -7.97
CA CYS A 285 -8.48 1.15 -8.29
C CYS A 285 -9.41 0.39 -9.24
N ASP A 286 -8.79 -0.45 -10.07
CA ASP A 286 -9.50 -1.20 -11.09
C ASP A 286 -10.35 -2.33 -10.47
N THR A 287 -11.67 -2.28 -10.70
CA THR A 287 -12.63 -3.28 -10.25
C THR A 287 -12.40 -4.66 -10.88
N SER A 288 -11.63 -4.77 -11.97
CA SER A 288 -11.27 -6.05 -12.59
C SER A 288 -10.55 -7.01 -11.63
N VAL A 289 -9.85 -6.48 -10.63
CA VAL A 289 -9.09 -7.27 -9.65
C VAL A 289 -9.99 -8.15 -8.77
N HIS A 290 -11.23 -7.73 -8.51
CA HIS A 290 -12.20 -8.54 -7.76
C HIS A 290 -12.55 -9.86 -8.45
N HIS A 291 -12.43 -9.92 -9.78
CA HIS A 291 -12.80 -11.09 -10.58
C HIS A 291 -11.76 -12.21 -10.48
N TYR A 292 -10.47 -11.84 -10.39
CA TYR A 292 -9.39 -12.81 -10.34
C TYR A 292 -9.50 -13.70 -9.10
N ASP A 293 -9.84 -13.12 -7.94
CA ASP A 293 -10.03 -13.91 -6.72
C ASP A 293 -11.24 -14.84 -6.85
N TRP A 294 -12.35 -14.44 -7.47
CA TRP A 294 -13.48 -15.37 -7.70
C TRP A 294 -13.17 -16.53 -8.64
N LEU A 295 -12.29 -16.32 -9.62
CA LEU A 295 -11.90 -17.38 -10.54
C LEU A 295 -10.90 -18.37 -9.94
N THR A 296 -10.08 -17.89 -9.02
CA THR A 296 -9.01 -18.69 -8.42
C THR A 296 -9.36 -19.20 -7.02
N SER A 297 -10.40 -18.66 -6.39
CA SER A 297 -10.86 -19.08 -5.07
C SER A 297 -12.10 -19.96 -5.15
N ASP A 298 -12.22 -20.86 -4.18
CA ASP A 298 -13.42 -21.69 -3.99
C ASP A 298 -14.59 -20.92 -3.34
N THR A 299 -14.57 -19.59 -3.35
CA THR A 299 -15.56 -18.78 -2.64
C THR A 299 -16.86 -18.60 -3.44
N LEU A 300 -17.91 -18.15 -2.74
CA LEU A 300 -19.12 -17.64 -3.38
C LEU A 300 -18.79 -16.46 -4.31
N PHE A 301 -19.43 -16.42 -5.48
CA PHE A 301 -19.43 -15.28 -6.39
C PHE A 301 -20.81 -14.61 -6.34
N ASP A 302 -20.90 -13.30 -6.63
CA ASP A 302 -22.16 -12.56 -6.67
C ASP A 302 -22.63 -12.38 -8.13
N PRO A 303 -23.70 -13.07 -8.59
CA PRO A 303 -24.22 -13.00 -9.94
C PRO A 303 -24.57 -11.58 -10.39
N ALA A 304 -25.12 -10.75 -9.50
CA ALA A 304 -25.49 -9.38 -9.84
C ALA A 304 -24.25 -8.54 -10.14
N VAL A 305 -23.15 -8.82 -9.44
CA VAL A 305 -21.87 -8.17 -9.67
C VAL A 305 -21.19 -8.74 -10.93
N CYS A 306 -21.32 -10.05 -11.21
CA CYS A 306 -20.82 -10.66 -12.45
C CYS A 306 -21.44 -10.05 -13.73
N GLU A 307 -22.72 -9.67 -13.72
CA GLU A 307 -23.38 -9.07 -14.89
C GLU A 307 -22.91 -7.64 -15.19
N MET A 308 -22.64 -6.83 -14.15
CA MET A 308 -22.21 -5.43 -14.31
C MET A 308 -20.82 -5.26 -14.92
N LEU A 309 -20.00 -6.32 -14.94
CA LEU A 309 -18.56 -6.22 -15.13
C LEU A 309 -18.05 -6.69 -16.50
N THR A 310 -18.96 -7.07 -17.40
CA THR A 310 -18.65 -7.50 -18.76
C THR A 310 -18.19 -6.36 -19.71
N SER A 311 -18.05 -5.12 -19.25
CA SER A 311 -17.92 -3.96 -20.14
C SER A 311 -16.86 -2.88 -19.79
N LYS A 312 -15.84 -3.15 -18.97
CA LYS A 312 -14.80 -2.13 -18.69
C LYS A 312 -13.37 -2.64 -18.96
N SER A 313 -12.67 -1.91 -19.83
CA SER A 313 -11.24 -2.08 -20.08
C SER A 313 -10.41 -1.69 -18.85
N LEU A 314 -9.33 -2.44 -18.60
CA LEU A 314 -8.36 -2.16 -17.55
C LEU A 314 -7.70 -0.79 -17.79
N ASP A 315 -7.94 0.17 -16.89
CA ASP A 315 -7.21 1.44 -16.87
C ASP A 315 -6.19 1.48 -15.73
N THR A 316 -5.12 2.25 -15.94
CA THR A 316 -3.93 2.40 -15.09
C THR A 316 -4.14 3.23 -13.81
N THR A 317 -5.39 3.45 -13.39
CA THR A 317 -5.78 4.45 -12.38
C THR A 317 -5.41 4.14 -10.92
N GLY A 318 -4.85 2.96 -10.62
CA GLY A 318 -4.44 2.55 -9.26
C GLY A 318 -2.98 2.87 -8.87
N GLN A 319 -2.18 3.51 -9.73
CA GLN A 319 -0.74 3.69 -9.49
C GLN A 319 -0.43 4.56 -8.26
N GLN A 320 -1.11 5.69 -8.09
CA GLN A 320 -0.90 6.58 -6.94
C GLN A 320 -1.20 5.86 -5.61
N PHE A 321 -2.26 5.04 -5.56
CA PHE A 321 -2.59 4.24 -4.39
C PHE A 321 -1.44 3.29 -4.03
N VAL A 322 -0.93 2.55 -5.01
CA VAL A 322 0.19 1.61 -4.83
C VAL A 322 1.45 2.34 -4.35
N PHE A 323 1.82 3.44 -4.98
CA PHE A 323 3.03 4.19 -4.60
C PHE A 323 2.96 4.76 -3.19
N SER A 324 1.79 5.26 -2.79
CA SER A 324 1.57 5.80 -1.46
C SER A 324 1.67 4.71 -0.40
N ALA A 325 1.14 3.51 -0.70
CA ALA A 325 1.23 2.36 0.18
C ALA A 325 2.67 1.83 0.30
N VAL A 326 3.44 1.83 -0.80
CA VAL A 326 4.88 1.49 -0.77
C VAL A 326 5.66 2.48 0.10
N ALA A 327 5.47 3.79 -0.09
CA ALA A 327 6.13 4.80 0.73
C ALA A 327 5.77 4.65 2.23
N SER A 328 4.50 4.38 2.53
CA SER A 328 4.01 4.23 3.90
C SER A 328 4.59 2.99 4.58
N VAL A 329 4.61 1.82 3.91
CA VAL A 329 5.13 0.58 4.52
C VAL A 329 6.62 0.65 4.77
N ILE A 330 7.40 1.21 3.84
CA ILE A 330 8.85 1.35 4.02
C ILE A 330 9.18 2.35 5.14
N LEU A 331 8.42 3.45 5.26
CA LEU A 331 8.58 4.37 6.38
C LEU A 331 8.34 3.67 7.72
N ILE A 332 7.25 2.90 7.83
CA ILE A 332 6.90 2.15 9.04
C ILE A 332 7.97 1.10 9.36
N GLU A 333 8.41 0.34 8.36
CA GLU A 333 9.48 -0.66 8.50
C GLU A 333 10.76 0.00 9.05
N LYS A 334 11.23 1.07 8.41
CA LYS A 334 12.47 1.75 8.81
C LYS A 334 12.39 2.34 10.22
N LEU A 335 11.23 2.89 10.59
CA LEU A 335 10.94 3.39 11.92
C LEU A 335 11.01 2.27 12.97
N LEU A 336 10.45 1.09 12.67
CA LEU A 336 10.50 -0.08 13.56
C LEU A 336 11.90 -0.70 13.64
N GLU A 337 12.63 -0.79 12.53
CA GLU A 337 14.01 -1.31 12.51
C GLU A 337 14.93 -0.51 13.44
N THR A 338 14.85 0.81 13.35
CA THR A 338 15.73 1.75 14.07
C THR A 338 15.48 1.71 15.59
N HIS A 339 14.30 1.26 16.01
CA HIS A 339 13.87 1.27 17.41
C HIS A 339 13.36 -0.10 17.91
N SER A 340 13.83 -1.20 17.29
CA SER A 340 13.37 -2.59 17.48
C SER A 340 13.35 -3.15 18.92
N GLN A 341 13.93 -2.43 19.89
CA GLN A 341 13.90 -2.79 21.31
C GLN A 341 12.82 -2.07 22.13
N THR A 342 12.09 -1.11 21.56
CA THR A 342 11.10 -0.28 22.27
C THR A 342 9.67 -0.78 22.05
N GLU A 343 8.85 -0.75 23.10
CA GLU A 343 7.40 -0.90 22.93
C GLU A 343 6.79 0.33 22.25
N LEU A 344 5.78 0.08 21.40
CA LEU A 344 5.01 1.13 20.73
C LEU A 344 4.06 1.78 21.74
N SER A 345 3.97 3.11 21.72
CA SER A 345 2.89 3.81 22.44
C SER A 345 1.52 3.40 21.89
N GLY A 346 0.47 3.53 22.72
CA GLY A 346 -0.89 3.14 22.35
C GLY A 346 -1.41 3.86 21.10
N ASP A 347 -1.20 5.18 21.03
CA ASP A 347 -1.62 6.01 19.91
C ASP A 347 -0.83 5.68 18.63
N LEU A 348 0.50 5.53 18.74
CA LEU A 348 1.35 5.14 17.61
C LEU A 348 0.98 3.76 17.06
N SER A 349 0.67 2.82 17.95
CA SER A 349 0.16 1.50 17.55
C SER A 349 -1.12 1.64 16.74
N GLN A 350 -2.08 2.47 17.16
CA GLN A 350 -3.32 2.70 16.40
C GLN A 350 -3.07 3.35 15.03
N THR A 351 -2.21 4.37 14.96
CA THR A 351 -1.83 5.01 13.70
C THR A 351 -1.21 3.98 12.74
N ILE A 352 -0.23 3.20 13.18
CA ILE A 352 0.43 2.17 12.36
C ILE A 352 -0.58 1.13 11.88
N VAL A 353 -1.45 0.64 12.77
CA VAL A 353 -2.47 -0.36 12.43
C VAL A 353 -3.44 0.17 11.37
N SER A 354 -3.88 1.43 11.47
CA SER A 354 -4.75 2.02 10.45
C SER A 354 -4.06 2.07 9.09
N GLN A 355 -2.81 2.50 9.05
CA GLN A 355 -2.03 2.57 7.81
C GLN A 355 -1.80 1.18 7.21
N LEU A 356 -1.46 0.19 8.04
CA LEU A 356 -1.25 -1.18 7.59
C LEU A 356 -2.50 -1.76 6.92
N ASN A 357 -3.70 -1.46 7.42
CA ASN A 357 -4.93 -1.89 6.76
C ASN A 357 -5.00 -1.43 5.29
N HIS A 358 -4.61 -0.18 5.00
CA HIS A 358 -4.57 0.35 3.63
C HIS A 358 -3.43 -0.24 2.80
N VAL A 359 -2.28 -0.47 3.41
CA VAL A 359 -1.14 -1.14 2.78
C VAL A 359 -1.49 -2.58 2.39
N PHE A 360 -2.21 -3.33 3.24
CA PHE A 360 -2.66 -4.69 2.91
C PHE A 360 -3.61 -4.72 1.72
N ILE A 361 -4.48 -3.71 1.59
CA ILE A 361 -5.34 -3.55 0.42
C ILE A 361 -4.50 -3.31 -0.84
N ALA A 362 -3.49 -2.45 -0.78
CA ALA A 362 -2.57 -2.22 -1.91
C ALA A 362 -1.78 -3.47 -2.28
N SER A 363 -1.27 -4.20 -1.28
CA SER A 363 -0.53 -5.44 -1.47
C SER A 363 -1.39 -6.50 -2.15
N ALA A 364 -2.62 -6.71 -1.67
CA ALA A 364 -3.56 -7.64 -2.29
C ALA A 364 -3.90 -7.24 -3.74
N TYR A 365 -4.13 -5.94 -3.98
CA TYR A 365 -4.38 -5.42 -5.33
C TYR A 365 -3.22 -5.70 -6.28
N VAL A 366 -1.98 -5.44 -5.85
CA VAL A 366 -0.76 -5.68 -6.63
C VAL A 366 -0.53 -7.16 -6.88
N SER A 367 -0.68 -8.01 -5.86
CA SER A 367 -0.52 -9.47 -5.97
C SER A 367 -1.48 -10.08 -6.98
N LEU A 368 -2.72 -9.58 -7.05
CA LEU A 368 -3.69 -10.04 -8.03
C LEU A 368 -3.40 -9.51 -9.43
N LYS A 369 -2.98 -8.23 -9.55
CA LYS A 369 -2.56 -7.67 -10.85
C LYS A 369 -1.37 -8.40 -11.43
N SER A 370 -0.35 -8.73 -10.64
CA SER A 370 0.82 -9.48 -11.09
C SER A 370 0.45 -10.87 -11.62
N LYS A 371 -0.49 -11.57 -10.95
CA LYS A 371 -1.00 -12.87 -11.38
C LYS A 371 -1.87 -12.81 -12.64
N SER A 372 -2.70 -11.78 -12.79
CA SER A 372 -3.59 -11.58 -13.95
C SER A 372 -2.85 -11.14 -15.22
N SER A 373 -1.70 -10.46 -15.08
CA SER A 373 -0.91 -9.95 -16.20
C SER A 373 0.58 -10.26 -15.98
N PRO A 374 0.98 -11.54 -16.13
CA PRO A 374 2.34 -11.99 -15.82
C PRO A 374 3.42 -11.36 -16.74
N LYS A 375 3.02 -10.72 -17.83
CA LYS A 375 3.91 -9.95 -18.72
C LYS A 375 4.27 -8.57 -18.16
N SER A 376 3.58 -8.08 -17.12
CA SER A 376 3.87 -6.79 -16.49
C SER A 376 4.96 -6.93 -15.42
N THR A 377 6.20 -6.61 -15.80
CA THR A 377 7.38 -6.61 -14.90
C THR A 377 7.30 -5.59 -13.76
N CYS A 378 6.37 -4.63 -13.85
CA CYS A 378 6.21 -3.55 -12.90
C CYS A 378 5.49 -4.04 -11.63
N PHE A 379 4.37 -4.77 -11.78
CA PHE A 379 3.60 -5.30 -10.65
C PHE A 379 4.29 -6.42 -9.88
N SER A 380 5.16 -7.21 -10.52
CA SER A 380 5.96 -8.21 -9.82
C SER A 380 6.92 -7.54 -8.83
N ARG A 381 7.66 -6.50 -9.26
CA ARG A 381 8.57 -5.74 -8.38
C ARG A 381 7.83 -5.13 -7.18
N TYR A 382 6.63 -4.59 -7.38
CA TYR A 382 5.82 -4.06 -6.28
C TYR A 382 5.39 -5.16 -5.30
N SER A 383 4.99 -6.31 -5.82
CA SER A 383 4.56 -7.45 -4.99
C SER A 383 5.69 -7.92 -4.08
N ASP A 384 6.91 -7.96 -4.59
CA ASP A 384 8.09 -8.36 -3.81
C ASP A 384 8.37 -7.36 -2.68
N ILE A 385 8.36 -6.05 -2.99
CA ILE A 385 8.55 -4.98 -1.99
C ILE A 385 7.51 -5.09 -0.86
N PHE A 386 6.22 -5.23 -1.20
CA PHE A 386 5.18 -5.36 -0.17
C PHE A 386 5.38 -6.61 0.68
N THR A 387 5.67 -7.75 0.05
CA THR A 387 5.83 -9.02 0.76
C THR A 387 6.99 -8.95 1.75
N GLU A 388 8.13 -8.41 1.33
CA GLU A 388 9.31 -8.25 2.18
C GLU A 388 9.07 -7.24 3.31
N SER A 389 8.59 -6.03 2.97
CA SER A 389 8.39 -4.95 3.95
C SER A 389 7.33 -5.31 4.99
N LEU A 390 6.20 -5.88 4.57
CA LEU A 390 5.14 -6.31 5.50
C LEU A 390 5.61 -7.45 6.41
N ALA A 391 6.37 -8.42 5.87
CA ALA A 391 6.94 -9.50 6.68
C ALA A 391 7.91 -8.95 7.73
N ASN A 392 8.73 -7.97 7.36
CA ASN A 392 9.63 -7.29 8.29
C ASN A 392 8.87 -6.50 9.35
N VAL A 393 7.86 -5.70 8.99
CA VAL A 393 7.01 -4.97 9.96
C VAL A 393 6.36 -5.91 10.96
N LEU A 394 5.77 -7.02 10.49
CA LEU A 394 5.12 -8.01 11.35
C LEU A 394 6.10 -8.87 12.17
N ARG A 395 7.38 -8.88 11.82
CA ARG A 395 8.45 -9.57 12.56
C ARG A 395 9.11 -8.67 13.61
N LEU A 396 9.34 -7.42 13.26
CA LEU A 396 10.01 -6.43 14.12
C LEU A 396 9.13 -5.98 15.30
N THR A 397 7.82 -6.19 15.18
CA THR A 397 6.86 -5.89 16.23
C THR A 397 6.82 -7.04 17.23
N LYS A 398 7.49 -6.84 18.38
CA LYS A 398 7.53 -7.82 19.47
C LYS A 398 6.16 -8.04 20.15
N SER A 399 5.20 -7.11 19.97
CA SER A 399 3.86 -7.32 20.50
C SER A 399 3.09 -8.25 19.56
N SER A 400 2.75 -9.44 20.05
CA SER A 400 1.72 -10.30 19.45
C SER A 400 0.43 -9.52 19.17
N ASP A 401 0.21 -8.45 19.92
CA ASP A 401 -0.89 -7.51 19.82
C ASP A 401 -0.97 -6.76 18.47
N LEU A 402 0.14 -6.35 17.81
CA LEU A 402 0.02 -5.61 16.54
C LEU A 402 -0.51 -6.50 15.42
N ARG A 403 0.03 -7.72 15.30
CA ARG A 403 -0.41 -8.71 14.31
C ARG A 403 -1.88 -9.07 14.55
N ALA A 404 -2.26 -9.32 15.79
CA ALA A 404 -3.65 -9.57 16.18
C ALA A 404 -4.56 -8.39 15.81
N LYS A 405 -4.20 -7.16 16.21
CA LYS A 405 -4.97 -5.93 15.91
C LYS A 405 -5.18 -5.70 14.41
N VAL A 406 -4.13 -5.86 13.60
CA VAL A 406 -4.22 -5.75 12.14
C VAL A 406 -5.15 -6.81 11.59
N GLY A 407 -4.99 -8.06 12.03
CA GLY A 407 -5.87 -9.16 11.65
C GLY A 407 -7.33 -8.88 12.01
N ASP A 408 -7.61 -8.42 13.24
CA ASP A 408 -8.96 -8.14 13.74
C ASP A 408 -9.64 -7.03 12.94
N ILE A 409 -8.89 -5.97 12.59
CA ILE A 409 -9.42 -4.87 11.79
C ILE A 409 -9.68 -5.32 10.36
N LEU A 410 -8.77 -6.08 9.75
CA LEU A 410 -8.96 -6.64 8.41
C LEU A 410 -10.16 -7.60 8.40
N LEU A 411 -10.31 -8.44 9.42
CA LEU A 411 -11.43 -9.34 9.58
C LEU A 411 -12.74 -8.55 9.69
N LYS A 412 -12.81 -7.58 10.61
CA LYS A 412 -14.01 -6.74 10.80
C LYS A 412 -14.38 -5.98 9.53
N LYS A 413 -13.41 -5.32 8.88
CA LYS A 413 -13.65 -4.60 7.61
C LYS A 413 -14.04 -5.54 6.48
N SER A 414 -13.54 -6.78 6.46
CA SER A 414 -13.93 -7.78 5.47
C SER A 414 -15.39 -8.24 5.62
N ILE A 415 -15.92 -8.22 6.86
CA ILE A 415 -17.33 -8.53 7.16
C ILE A 415 -18.23 -7.35 6.75
N ASP A 416 -17.77 -6.13 7.00
CA ASP A 416 -18.55 -4.92 6.79
C ASP A 416 -18.57 -4.42 5.32
N ASP A 417 -17.56 -4.76 4.51
CA ASP A 417 -17.36 -4.21 3.15
C ASP A 417 -17.14 -5.27 2.04
N ASN A 418 -17.65 -4.99 0.84
CA ASN A 418 -17.88 -5.97 -0.23
C ASN A 418 -16.72 -6.10 -1.24
N GLY A 419 -15.53 -5.59 -0.96
CA GLY A 419 -14.50 -5.47 -2.00
C GLY A 419 -13.09 -5.78 -1.54
N LEU A 420 -12.24 -4.76 -1.62
CA LEU A 420 -10.79 -4.86 -1.46
C LEU A 420 -10.38 -5.29 -0.04
N ASN A 421 -11.17 -4.94 0.97
CA ASN A 421 -10.94 -5.37 2.35
C ASN A 421 -10.96 -6.91 2.50
N ARG A 422 -11.82 -7.61 1.76
CA ARG A 422 -11.85 -9.08 1.74
C ARG A 422 -10.60 -9.67 1.10
N LEU A 423 -10.14 -9.05 0.01
CA LEU A 423 -8.90 -9.44 -0.66
C LEU A 423 -7.68 -9.19 0.23
N ALA A 424 -7.66 -8.05 0.94
CA ALA A 424 -6.63 -7.70 1.90
C ALA A 424 -6.57 -8.73 3.04
N PHE A 425 -7.72 -9.09 3.62
CA PHE A 425 -7.79 -10.13 4.65
C PHE A 425 -7.35 -11.49 4.12
N GLY A 426 -7.83 -11.92 2.94
CA GLY A 426 -7.39 -13.17 2.33
C GLY A 426 -5.88 -13.20 2.08
N HIS A 427 -5.32 -12.12 1.52
CA HIS A 427 -3.89 -11.99 1.30
C HIS A 427 -3.09 -12.00 2.61
N TYR A 428 -3.59 -11.33 3.65
CA TYR A 428 -3.01 -11.35 4.99
C TYR A 428 -2.91 -12.78 5.53
N ILE A 429 -4.00 -13.56 5.43
CA ILE A 429 -4.04 -14.96 5.85
C ILE A 429 -3.04 -15.79 5.02
N ASP A 430 -3.09 -15.68 3.70
CA ASP A 430 -2.29 -16.51 2.78
C ASP A 430 -0.78 -16.26 2.91
N SER A 431 -0.38 -15.03 3.26
CA SER A 431 1.03 -14.60 3.19
C SER A 431 1.70 -14.41 4.55
N PHE A 432 0.94 -14.20 5.64
CA PHE A 432 1.53 -13.76 6.91
C PHE A 432 1.02 -14.51 8.15
N ILE A 433 -0.01 -15.36 8.02
CA ILE A 433 -0.47 -16.19 9.13
C ILE A 433 0.09 -17.61 8.98
N GLU A 434 1.03 -17.96 9.84
CA GLU A 434 1.29 -19.36 10.17
C GLU A 434 0.09 -19.88 10.97
N LYS A 435 -0.37 -21.13 10.79
CA LYS A 435 -1.56 -21.69 11.47
C LYS A 435 -1.57 -21.33 12.97
N ASP A 436 -2.30 -20.28 13.35
CA ASP A 436 -2.26 -19.70 14.69
C ASP A 436 -3.55 -20.07 15.44
N PRO A 437 -3.47 -20.86 16.52
CA PRO A 437 -4.62 -21.30 17.28
C PRO A 437 -5.28 -20.21 18.14
N GLU A 438 -4.65 -19.04 18.34
CA GLU A 438 -5.19 -17.97 19.21
C GLU A 438 -6.05 -16.94 18.46
N PHE A 439 -6.09 -16.99 17.13
CA PHE A 439 -6.94 -16.12 16.34
C PHE A 439 -8.39 -16.64 16.39
N GLY A 440 -9.17 -16.19 17.38
CA GLY A 440 -10.52 -16.69 17.68
C GLY A 440 -11.59 -15.62 17.55
N TYR A 441 -12.16 -15.45 16.35
CA TYR A 441 -13.43 -14.74 16.20
C TYR A 441 -14.57 -15.75 16.29
N GLU A 442 -15.50 -15.55 17.24
CA GLU A 442 -16.74 -16.34 17.31
C GLU A 442 -17.62 -16.01 16.10
N PHE A 443 -17.54 -16.84 15.08
CA PHE A 443 -18.36 -16.69 13.89
C PHE A 443 -19.79 -17.19 14.17
N SER A 444 -20.74 -16.27 14.33
CA SER A 444 -22.16 -16.62 14.46
C SER A 444 -22.82 -16.82 13.11
N PHE A 445 -23.61 -17.89 13.00
CA PHE A 445 -24.44 -18.21 11.83
C PHE A 445 -25.76 -17.44 11.78
N GLU A 446 -26.03 -16.59 12.78
CA GLU A 446 -27.24 -15.76 12.80
C GLU A 446 -27.05 -14.50 11.93
N ASN A 447 -28.06 -14.18 11.11
CA ASN A 447 -28.06 -13.03 10.19
C ASN A 447 -26.85 -13.06 9.22
N GLN A 448 -26.75 -14.13 8.44
CA GLN A 448 -25.72 -14.28 7.42
C GLN A 448 -25.93 -13.28 6.28
N ASN A 449 -24.86 -12.59 5.91
CA ASN A 449 -24.78 -11.81 4.68
C ASN A 449 -23.65 -12.38 3.81
N TYR A 450 -23.62 -11.97 2.55
CA TYR A 450 -22.63 -12.44 1.57
C TYR A 450 -21.18 -12.31 2.07
N ASN A 451 -20.84 -11.17 2.66
CA ASN A 451 -19.48 -10.87 3.12
C ASN A 451 -19.03 -11.78 4.24
N LYS A 452 -19.86 -11.94 5.28
CA LYS A 452 -19.61 -12.85 6.39
C LYS A 452 -19.25 -14.23 5.86
N ILE A 453 -20.07 -14.77 4.95
CA ILE A 453 -19.86 -16.10 4.39
C ILE A 453 -18.51 -16.16 3.69
N VAL A 454 -18.24 -15.29 2.70
CA VAL A 454 -16.98 -15.31 1.93
C VAL A 454 -15.75 -15.12 2.83
N THR A 455 -15.84 -14.24 3.82
CA THR A 455 -14.79 -14.04 4.83
C THR A 455 -14.53 -15.33 5.62
N PHE A 456 -15.59 -16.01 6.09
CA PHE A 456 -15.45 -17.31 6.75
C PHE A 456 -14.80 -18.35 5.84
N GLN A 457 -15.16 -18.39 4.56
CA GLN A 457 -14.57 -19.34 3.62
C GLN A 457 -13.05 -19.18 3.52
N LYS A 458 -12.53 -17.94 3.55
CA LYS A 458 -11.09 -17.67 3.60
C LYS A 458 -10.50 -17.95 4.98
N TYR A 459 -11.16 -17.52 6.05
CA TYR A 459 -10.71 -17.70 7.43
C TYR A 459 -10.59 -19.18 7.84
N SER A 460 -11.46 -20.04 7.31
CA SER A 460 -11.51 -21.47 7.63
C SER A 460 -10.21 -22.25 7.37
N GLN A 461 -9.31 -21.73 6.54
CA GLN A 461 -8.04 -22.39 6.23
C GLN A 461 -7.03 -22.37 7.37
N ILE A 462 -7.18 -21.45 8.33
CA ILE A 462 -6.28 -21.32 9.50
C ILE A 462 -6.92 -21.80 10.81
N LEU A 463 -8.20 -22.18 10.78
CA LEU A 463 -8.93 -22.62 11.95
C LEU A 463 -8.48 -24.01 12.43
N HIS A 464 -8.51 -24.22 13.74
CA HIS A 464 -8.16 -25.51 14.36
C HIS A 464 -9.18 -26.61 13.99
N GLN A 465 -8.71 -27.86 13.84
CA GLN A 465 -9.53 -28.99 13.41
C GLN A 465 -10.77 -29.21 14.30
N ASN A 466 -10.64 -29.11 15.63
CA ASN A 466 -11.79 -29.24 16.54
C ASN A 466 -12.88 -28.20 16.26
N PHE A 467 -12.49 -26.95 16.02
CA PHE A 467 -13.43 -25.87 15.74
C PHE A 467 -14.11 -26.08 14.39
N LEU A 468 -13.36 -26.49 13.36
CA LEU A 468 -13.93 -26.86 12.07
C LEU A 468 -14.92 -28.04 12.17
N ASN A 469 -14.62 -29.04 13.00
CA ASN A 469 -15.49 -30.20 13.22
C ASN A 469 -16.80 -29.80 13.91
N ASP A 470 -16.71 -29.03 15.00
CA ASP A 470 -17.88 -28.56 15.74
C ASP A 470 -18.78 -27.69 14.85
N HIS A 471 -18.18 -26.78 14.09
CA HIS A 471 -18.92 -25.95 13.15
C HIS A 471 -19.46 -26.70 11.95
N LEU A 472 -18.79 -27.74 11.45
CA LEU A 472 -19.34 -28.60 10.42
C LEU A 472 -20.63 -29.24 10.91
N VAL A 473 -20.62 -29.86 12.09
CA VAL A 473 -21.80 -30.53 12.67
C VAL A 473 -22.94 -29.53 12.88
N GLN A 474 -22.65 -28.36 13.45
CA GLN A 474 -23.64 -27.29 13.63
C GLN A 474 -24.24 -26.82 12.30
N SER A 475 -23.39 -26.60 11.30
CA SER A 475 -23.81 -26.13 9.97
C SER A 475 -24.67 -27.17 9.25
N VAL A 476 -24.32 -28.46 9.36
CA VAL A 476 -25.10 -29.57 8.78
C VAL A 476 -26.46 -29.68 9.46
N ASN A 477 -26.51 -29.68 10.79
CA ASN A 477 -27.78 -29.73 11.52
C ASN A 477 -28.68 -28.55 11.14
N ALA A 478 -28.12 -27.35 11.04
CA ALA A 478 -28.86 -26.17 10.61
C ALA A 478 -29.31 -26.26 9.15
N PHE A 479 -28.50 -26.86 8.26
CA PHE A 479 -28.83 -27.03 6.84
C PHE A 479 -29.94 -28.05 6.62
N VAL A 480 -29.95 -29.15 7.38
CA VAL A 480 -31.02 -30.17 7.33
C VAL A 480 -32.38 -29.56 7.71
N CYS A 481 -32.39 -28.58 8.61
CA CYS A 481 -33.58 -27.87 9.04
C CYS A 481 -33.93 -26.63 8.19
N CYS A 482 -33.25 -26.39 7.06
CA CYS A 482 -33.56 -25.26 6.19
C CYS A 482 -34.92 -25.40 5.50
N ASP A 483 -35.68 -24.30 5.48
CA ASP A 483 -36.89 -24.19 4.68
C ASP A 483 -36.62 -23.59 3.29
N ARG A 484 -35.57 -22.74 3.15
CA ARG A 484 -35.26 -21.98 1.93
C ARG A 484 -33.83 -22.26 1.45
N PHE A 485 -33.62 -23.42 0.82
CA PHE A 485 -32.30 -23.90 0.39
C PHE A 485 -31.52 -22.96 -0.53
N ILE A 486 -32.22 -22.18 -1.35
CA ILE A 486 -31.63 -21.34 -2.40
C ILE A 486 -31.45 -19.87 -1.95
N GLN A 487 -31.80 -19.55 -0.70
CA GLN A 487 -31.63 -18.20 -0.19
C GLN A 487 -30.28 -18.03 0.53
N LEU A 488 -29.64 -16.88 0.32
CA LEU A 488 -28.33 -16.55 0.85
C LEU A 488 -28.29 -16.54 2.38
N ASP A 489 -29.33 -15.97 3.01
CA ASP A 489 -29.52 -15.87 4.46
C ASP A 489 -29.93 -17.20 5.11
N ASP A 490 -30.15 -18.25 4.31
CA ASP A 490 -30.62 -19.55 4.78
C ASP A 490 -29.75 -20.70 4.25
N GLY A 491 -30.14 -21.37 3.16
CA GLY A 491 -29.47 -22.59 2.71
C GLY A 491 -28.11 -22.39 2.05
N ILE A 492 -27.93 -21.35 1.22
CA ILE A 492 -26.66 -21.10 0.52
C ILE A 492 -25.55 -20.79 1.54
N GLY A 493 -25.81 -19.94 2.53
CA GLY A 493 -24.82 -19.58 3.54
C GLY A 493 -24.37 -20.78 4.38
N LYS A 494 -25.32 -21.62 4.81
CA LYS A 494 -25.01 -22.85 5.55
C LYS A 494 -24.24 -23.86 4.69
N LEU A 495 -24.62 -24.03 3.42
CA LEU A 495 -23.89 -24.93 2.52
C LEU A 495 -22.47 -24.42 2.23
N ALA A 496 -22.27 -23.11 2.09
CA ALA A 496 -20.95 -22.53 1.93
C ALA A 496 -20.05 -22.80 3.15
N ALA A 497 -20.62 -22.73 4.35
CA ALA A 497 -19.89 -23.05 5.58
C ALA A 497 -19.55 -24.54 5.70
N ILE A 498 -20.50 -25.43 5.35
CA ILE A 498 -20.27 -26.88 5.26
C ILE A 498 -19.11 -27.17 4.30
N HIS A 499 -19.16 -26.59 3.09
CA HIS A 499 -18.13 -26.75 2.08
C HIS A 499 -16.75 -26.33 2.62
N SER A 500 -16.67 -25.13 3.22
CA SER A 500 -15.43 -24.60 3.78
C SER A 500 -14.86 -25.46 4.90
N CYS A 501 -15.70 -25.93 5.83
CA CYS A 501 -15.24 -26.83 6.89
C CYS A 501 -14.70 -28.15 6.29
N LEU A 502 -15.47 -28.81 5.42
CA LEU A 502 -15.03 -30.06 4.77
C LEU A 502 -13.73 -29.90 3.99
N LYS A 503 -13.53 -28.76 3.34
CA LYS A 503 -12.33 -28.48 2.55
C LYS A 503 -11.07 -28.43 3.42
N HIS A 504 -11.15 -27.97 4.67
CA HIS A 504 -9.98 -27.80 5.55
C HIS A 504 -9.87 -28.86 6.65
N ILE A 505 -10.90 -29.68 6.85
CA ILE A 505 -10.83 -30.84 7.74
C ILE A 505 -9.90 -31.92 7.17
N GLU A 506 -8.99 -32.43 7.99
CA GLU A 506 -8.12 -33.55 7.63
C GLU A 506 -8.81 -34.89 7.96
N PRO A 507 -8.94 -35.82 7.00
CA PRO A 507 -9.54 -37.12 7.26
C PRO A 507 -8.56 -37.98 8.07
N ALA A 508 -8.79 -38.10 9.39
CA ALA A 508 -8.06 -39.04 10.24
C ALA A 508 -8.94 -40.27 10.57
N ASP A 509 -8.31 -41.44 10.65
CA ASP A 509 -8.96 -42.75 10.79
C ASP A 509 -9.83 -42.89 12.07
N GLU A 510 -9.65 -42.01 13.06
CA GLU A 510 -10.36 -42.03 14.35
C GLU A 510 -11.65 -41.17 14.38
N LEU A 511 -11.98 -40.40 13.33
CA LEU A 511 -13.14 -39.50 13.32
C LEU A 511 -14.40 -40.12 12.67
N THR A 512 -14.97 -41.12 13.34
CA THR A 512 -16.26 -41.74 12.95
C THR A 512 -17.39 -40.72 12.75
N HIS A 513 -17.43 -39.68 13.59
CA HIS A 513 -18.46 -38.63 13.54
C HIS A 513 -18.41 -37.76 12.28
N ILE A 514 -17.24 -37.51 11.68
CA ILE A 514 -17.15 -36.79 10.40
C ILE A 514 -17.78 -37.63 9.28
N THR A 515 -17.54 -38.94 9.29
CA THR A 515 -18.11 -39.84 8.29
C THR A 515 -19.63 -39.84 8.35
N GLU A 516 -20.22 -39.95 9.54
CA GLU A 516 -21.67 -39.85 9.76
C GLU A 516 -22.22 -38.50 9.27
N THR A 517 -21.47 -37.42 9.50
CA THR A 517 -21.83 -36.07 9.06
C THR A 517 -21.82 -35.96 7.53
N VAL A 518 -20.80 -36.51 6.85
CA VAL A 518 -20.74 -36.57 5.38
C VAL A 518 -21.88 -37.42 4.81
N THR A 519 -22.19 -38.57 5.42
CA THR A 519 -23.35 -39.37 5.04
C THR A 519 -24.65 -38.58 5.19
N THR A 520 -24.82 -37.83 6.28
CA THR A 520 -26.00 -36.98 6.51
C THR A 520 -26.14 -35.89 5.44
N ILE A 521 -25.04 -35.26 5.03
CA ILE A 521 -25.03 -34.29 3.93
C ILE A 521 -25.52 -34.95 2.63
N MET A 522 -24.98 -36.13 2.29
CA MET A 522 -25.35 -36.83 1.06
C MET A 522 -26.80 -37.31 1.07
N GLU A 523 -27.29 -37.85 2.19
CA GLU A 523 -28.70 -38.21 2.38
C GLU A 523 -29.62 -36.99 2.25
N THR A 524 -29.19 -35.83 2.75
CA THR A 524 -29.92 -34.57 2.59
C THR A 524 -30.02 -34.18 1.12
N PHE A 525 -28.94 -34.28 0.34
CA PHE A 525 -28.99 -34.02 -1.10
C PHE A 525 -29.85 -35.04 -1.87
N CYS A 526 -29.81 -36.31 -1.48
CA CYS A 526 -30.71 -37.34 -2.03
C CYS A 526 -32.18 -36.98 -1.75
N GLY A 527 -32.51 -36.56 -0.53
CA GLY A 527 -33.83 -36.08 -0.15
C GLY A 527 -34.27 -34.85 -0.94
N LEU A 528 -33.37 -33.88 -1.11
CA LEU A 528 -33.61 -32.68 -1.93
C LEU A 528 -33.88 -33.03 -3.39
N LYS A 529 -33.12 -33.95 -3.98
CA LYS A 529 -33.37 -34.45 -5.33
C LYS A 529 -34.75 -35.11 -5.44
N ALA A 530 -35.17 -35.87 -4.43
CA ALA A 530 -36.47 -36.53 -4.42
C ALA A 530 -37.63 -35.50 -4.37
N GLN A 531 -37.44 -34.39 -3.66
CA GLN A 531 -38.42 -33.31 -3.55
C GLN A 531 -38.43 -32.38 -4.78
N ASN A 532 -37.25 -32.06 -5.32
CA ASN A 532 -37.06 -31.17 -6.45
C ASN A 532 -35.92 -31.65 -7.34
N SER A 533 -36.24 -32.58 -8.25
CA SER A 533 -35.29 -33.16 -9.19
C SER A 533 -34.67 -32.12 -10.12
N GLY A 534 -35.36 -31.00 -10.37
CA GLY A 534 -34.88 -29.89 -11.19
C GLY A 534 -33.64 -29.18 -10.63
N LEU A 535 -33.29 -29.37 -9.36
CA LEU A 535 -32.06 -28.82 -8.77
C LEU A 535 -30.79 -29.58 -9.18
N PHE A 536 -30.93 -30.84 -9.57
CA PHE A 536 -29.80 -31.74 -9.86
C PHE A 536 -29.73 -32.15 -11.34
N TYR A 537 -30.78 -31.83 -12.11
CA TYR A 537 -30.90 -32.19 -13.52
C TYR A 537 -31.08 -30.98 -14.42
N TYR A 538 -30.93 -31.22 -15.73
CA TYR A 538 -30.88 -30.21 -16.78
C TYR A 538 -32.10 -29.28 -16.74
N LYS A 539 -31.83 -27.98 -16.67
CA LYS A 539 -32.81 -26.90 -16.91
C LYS A 539 -32.45 -26.18 -18.22
N ASN A 540 -33.47 -25.83 -19.02
CA ASN A 540 -33.31 -25.26 -20.38
C ASN A 540 -32.51 -23.94 -20.45
N ASP A 541 -32.36 -23.19 -19.36
CA ASP A 541 -31.62 -21.92 -19.33
C ASP A 541 -30.77 -21.82 -18.06
N ILE A 542 -29.45 -21.73 -18.22
CA ILE A 542 -28.49 -21.63 -17.10
C ILE A 542 -28.22 -20.18 -16.68
N THR A 543 -28.60 -19.19 -17.51
CA THR A 543 -28.34 -17.76 -17.28
C THR A 543 -29.47 -17.04 -16.57
N ALA A 544 -30.68 -17.59 -16.59
CA ALA A 544 -31.85 -17.00 -15.93
C ALA A 544 -32.00 -17.45 -14.47
N ASP A 545 -31.10 -18.30 -13.97
CA ASP A 545 -31.28 -19.00 -12.70
C ASP A 545 -30.56 -18.26 -11.55
N SER A 546 -31.35 -17.71 -10.62
CA SER A 546 -30.85 -17.22 -9.32
C SER A 546 -30.11 -18.30 -8.52
N ASP A 547 -30.26 -19.56 -8.93
CA ASP A 547 -29.81 -20.74 -8.21
C ASP A 547 -28.36 -21.15 -8.58
N LEU A 548 -27.69 -20.44 -9.50
CA LEU A 548 -26.35 -20.81 -9.99
C LEU A 548 -25.28 -20.86 -8.89
N GLN A 549 -25.40 -19.98 -7.89
CA GLN A 549 -24.56 -20.02 -6.68
C GLN A 549 -24.77 -21.32 -5.90
N PHE A 550 -26.03 -21.73 -5.73
CA PHE A 550 -26.38 -22.94 -5.00
C PHE A 550 -25.84 -24.19 -5.70
N TYR A 551 -26.00 -24.29 -7.02
CA TYR A 551 -25.41 -25.41 -7.78
C TYR A 551 -23.90 -25.43 -7.67
N SER A 552 -23.27 -24.26 -7.79
CA SER A 552 -21.81 -24.14 -7.68
C SER A 552 -21.30 -24.66 -6.34
N LEU A 553 -22.00 -24.35 -5.24
CA LEU A 553 -21.66 -24.86 -3.91
C LEU A 553 -21.90 -26.37 -3.77
N ILE A 554 -22.98 -26.91 -4.33
CA ILE A 554 -23.23 -28.36 -4.35
C ILE A 554 -22.08 -29.05 -5.09
N ILE A 555 -21.72 -28.56 -6.27
CA ILE A 555 -20.64 -29.11 -7.09
C ILE A 555 -19.32 -29.08 -6.31
N GLN A 556 -18.97 -27.95 -5.70
CA GLN A 556 -17.75 -27.83 -4.89
C GLN A 556 -17.76 -28.76 -3.67
N THR A 557 -18.92 -28.93 -3.02
CA THR A 557 -19.10 -29.86 -1.90
C THR A 557 -18.91 -31.30 -2.35
N PHE A 558 -19.52 -31.69 -3.48
CA PHE A 558 -19.31 -33.00 -4.10
C PHE A 558 -17.85 -33.23 -4.44
N THR A 559 -17.15 -32.24 -5.02
CA THR A 559 -15.73 -32.36 -5.35
C THR A 559 -14.88 -32.65 -4.10
N VAL A 560 -15.12 -31.94 -3.00
CA VAL A 560 -14.43 -32.18 -1.73
C VAL A 560 -14.76 -33.58 -1.17
N ILE A 561 -16.03 -33.98 -1.21
CA ILE A 561 -16.48 -35.29 -0.74
C ILE A 561 -15.83 -36.42 -1.54
N VAL A 562 -15.78 -36.32 -2.86
CA VAL A 562 -15.12 -37.31 -3.73
C VAL A 562 -13.63 -37.40 -3.41
N ASN A 563 -12.95 -36.26 -3.29
CA ASN A 563 -11.50 -36.24 -3.05
C ASN A 563 -11.10 -36.81 -1.68
N LYS A 564 -11.93 -36.64 -0.65
CA LYS A 564 -11.57 -36.99 0.74
C LYS A 564 -12.31 -38.18 1.33
N PHE A 565 -13.53 -38.45 0.88
CA PHE A 565 -14.46 -39.38 1.54
C PHE A 565 -15.10 -40.37 0.56
N CYS A 566 -14.49 -40.60 -0.61
CA CYS A 566 -15.03 -41.49 -1.65
C CYS A 566 -15.32 -42.92 -1.17
N ASP A 567 -14.58 -43.44 -0.20
CA ASP A 567 -14.74 -44.78 0.37
C ASP A 567 -15.95 -44.91 1.32
N LYS A 568 -16.62 -43.80 1.65
CA LYS A 568 -17.80 -43.76 2.53
C LYS A 568 -19.11 -43.61 1.75
N LEU A 569 -19.04 -43.55 0.43
CA LEU A 569 -20.18 -43.27 -0.43
C LEU A 569 -20.91 -44.56 -0.82
N THR A 570 -22.24 -44.54 -0.73
CA THR A 570 -23.11 -45.63 -1.17
C THR A 570 -23.34 -45.55 -2.68
N GLN A 571 -23.91 -46.60 -3.28
CA GLN A 571 -24.31 -46.59 -4.70
C GLN A 571 -25.21 -45.37 -5.00
N ASN A 572 -26.23 -45.12 -4.16
CA ASN A 572 -27.14 -43.99 -4.36
C ASN A 572 -26.43 -42.63 -4.36
N HIS A 573 -25.40 -42.46 -3.52
CA HIS A 573 -24.60 -41.23 -3.47
C HIS A 573 -23.82 -41.02 -4.77
N TRP A 574 -23.21 -42.08 -5.28
CA TRP A 574 -22.49 -42.04 -6.56
C TRP A 574 -23.44 -41.77 -7.74
N ASP A 575 -24.58 -42.45 -7.80
CA ASP A 575 -25.59 -42.23 -8.84
C ASP A 575 -26.08 -40.77 -8.85
N LEU A 576 -26.34 -40.19 -7.68
CA LEU A 576 -26.69 -38.78 -7.55
C LEU A 576 -25.60 -37.89 -8.17
N MET A 577 -24.34 -38.04 -7.75
CA MET A 577 -23.26 -37.15 -8.19
C MET A 577 -22.95 -37.30 -9.67
N ILE A 578 -22.80 -38.54 -10.16
CA ILE A 578 -22.41 -38.81 -11.56
C ILE A 578 -23.53 -38.37 -12.52
N CYS A 579 -24.79 -38.68 -12.21
CA CYS A 579 -25.90 -38.24 -13.05
C CYS A 579 -26.06 -36.72 -13.03
N SER A 580 -25.88 -36.07 -11.88
CA SER A 580 -25.95 -34.60 -11.79
C SER A 580 -24.82 -33.94 -12.58
N ALA A 581 -23.58 -34.41 -12.41
CA ALA A 581 -22.40 -33.93 -13.14
C ALA A 581 -22.58 -34.08 -14.67
N THR A 582 -23.05 -35.24 -15.12
CA THR A 582 -23.36 -35.50 -16.54
C THR A 582 -24.43 -34.55 -17.05
N SER A 583 -25.46 -34.29 -16.23
CA SER A 583 -26.55 -33.40 -16.60
C SER A 583 -26.13 -31.93 -16.67
N TRP A 584 -25.29 -31.45 -15.74
CA TRP A 584 -24.74 -30.10 -15.78
C TRP A 584 -23.77 -29.92 -16.94
N LEU A 585 -22.93 -30.92 -17.23
CA LEU A 585 -22.06 -30.94 -18.40
C LEU A 585 -22.85 -30.82 -19.70
N MET A 586 -23.91 -31.62 -19.86
CA MET A 586 -24.80 -31.52 -21.01
C MET A 586 -25.38 -30.11 -21.13
N ASN A 587 -25.70 -29.46 -20.01
CA ASN A 587 -26.19 -28.09 -20.03
C ASN A 587 -25.17 -27.08 -20.54
N ILE A 588 -23.94 -27.17 -20.05
CA ILE A 588 -22.82 -26.32 -20.48
C ILE A 588 -22.59 -26.46 -21.99
N ILE A 589 -22.56 -27.69 -22.50
CA ILE A 589 -22.30 -27.95 -23.92
C ILE A 589 -23.43 -27.44 -24.81
N ASN A 590 -24.69 -27.66 -24.41
CA ASN A 590 -25.85 -27.16 -25.14
C ASN A 590 -25.94 -25.62 -25.13
N GLN A 591 -25.30 -24.97 -24.15
CA GLN A 591 -25.29 -23.51 -23.99
C GLN A 591 -23.89 -22.90 -24.17
N LYS A 592 -23.03 -23.55 -24.99
CA LYS A 592 -21.62 -23.14 -25.14
C LYS A 592 -21.40 -21.68 -25.58
N GLU A 593 -22.35 -21.08 -26.29
CA GLU A 593 -22.31 -19.67 -26.69
C GLU A 593 -22.37 -18.69 -25.50
N LYS A 594 -22.92 -19.12 -24.36
CA LYS A 594 -23.02 -18.32 -23.13
C LYS A 594 -21.70 -18.29 -22.34
N LEU A 595 -20.78 -19.22 -22.61
CA LEU A 595 -19.48 -19.29 -21.91
C LEU A 595 -18.55 -18.12 -22.25
N SER A 596 -18.72 -17.51 -23.42
CA SER A 596 -17.99 -16.32 -23.87
C SER A 596 -18.66 -15.01 -23.51
N THR A 597 -19.89 -15.04 -22.98
CA THR A 597 -20.69 -13.83 -22.70
C THR A 597 -21.09 -13.68 -21.23
N SER A 598 -21.04 -14.75 -20.43
CA SER A 598 -21.37 -14.71 -19.01
C SER A 598 -20.27 -15.32 -18.15
N LEU A 599 -19.67 -14.49 -17.28
CA LEU A 599 -18.69 -14.91 -16.29
C LEU A 599 -19.26 -15.96 -15.31
N ALA A 600 -20.50 -15.77 -14.89
CA ALA A 600 -21.15 -16.68 -13.94
C ALA A 600 -21.27 -18.10 -14.52
N VAL A 601 -21.61 -18.22 -15.80
CA VAL A 601 -21.69 -19.51 -16.51
C VAL A 601 -20.30 -20.12 -16.70
N ASN A 602 -19.29 -19.31 -16.99
CA ASN A 602 -17.91 -19.76 -17.10
C ASN A 602 -17.39 -20.34 -15.75
N LEU A 603 -17.63 -19.63 -14.64
CA LEU A 603 -17.31 -20.09 -13.28
C LEU A 603 -18.02 -21.40 -12.93
N PHE A 604 -19.31 -21.50 -13.25
CA PHE A 604 -20.08 -22.72 -13.08
C PHE A 604 -19.47 -23.89 -13.88
N ALA A 605 -19.12 -23.65 -15.15
CA ALA A 605 -18.54 -24.67 -16.01
C ALA A 605 -17.17 -25.16 -15.51
N ALA A 606 -16.32 -24.25 -15.06
CA ALA A 606 -15.04 -24.61 -14.43
C ALA A 606 -15.24 -25.52 -13.20
N LYS A 607 -16.23 -25.23 -12.36
CA LYS A 607 -16.59 -26.06 -11.20
C LYS A 607 -17.09 -27.44 -11.61
N VAL A 608 -17.92 -27.54 -12.66
CA VAL A 608 -18.39 -28.84 -13.20
C VAL A 608 -17.23 -29.67 -13.73
N PHE A 609 -16.31 -29.07 -14.51
CA PHE A 609 -15.13 -29.78 -14.99
C PHE A 609 -14.25 -30.27 -13.84
N ASN A 610 -14.06 -29.46 -12.79
CA ASN A 610 -13.32 -29.87 -11.59
C ASN A 610 -13.97 -31.07 -10.86
N LEU A 611 -15.31 -31.10 -10.76
CA LEU A 611 -16.02 -32.26 -10.20
C LEU A 611 -15.82 -33.52 -11.05
N ILE A 612 -15.97 -33.40 -12.38
CA ILE A 612 -15.75 -34.53 -13.29
C ILE A 612 -14.32 -35.04 -13.20
N GLU A 613 -13.35 -34.13 -13.15
CA GLU A 613 -11.94 -34.45 -12.95
C GLU A 613 -11.72 -35.21 -11.63
N ALA A 614 -12.31 -34.77 -10.52
CA ALA A 614 -12.24 -35.46 -9.23
C ALA A 614 -12.87 -36.86 -9.28
N ILE A 615 -14.02 -37.01 -9.94
CA ILE A 615 -14.66 -38.32 -10.16
C ILE A 615 -13.74 -39.22 -10.99
N CYS A 616 -13.22 -38.73 -12.11
CA CYS A 616 -12.31 -39.49 -12.98
C CYS A 616 -11.07 -39.97 -12.20
N ARG A 617 -10.40 -39.09 -11.43
CA ARG A 617 -9.25 -39.47 -10.59
C ARG A 617 -9.61 -40.53 -9.56
N ALA A 618 -10.76 -40.39 -8.89
CA ALA A 618 -11.19 -41.36 -7.88
C ALA A 618 -11.32 -42.78 -8.45
N PHE A 619 -11.69 -42.90 -9.72
CA PHE A 619 -11.68 -44.18 -10.45
C PHE A 619 -10.28 -44.53 -10.98
N SER A 620 -9.56 -43.62 -11.63
CA SER A 620 -8.23 -43.88 -12.22
C SER A 620 -7.16 -44.31 -11.19
N ASP A 621 -7.10 -43.67 -10.02
CA ASP A 621 -6.08 -43.95 -9.00
C ASP A 621 -6.30 -45.30 -8.28
N ARG A 622 -7.49 -45.89 -8.42
CA ARG A 622 -7.93 -47.03 -7.58
C ARG A 622 -8.38 -48.25 -8.38
N ILE A 623 -8.62 -48.12 -9.68
CA ILE A 623 -8.76 -49.25 -10.61
C ILE A 623 -7.42 -50.02 -10.66
N GLY A 624 -7.39 -51.20 -10.03
CA GLY A 624 -6.23 -52.10 -10.03
C GLY A 624 -5.48 -52.24 -8.69
N THR A 625 -5.94 -51.58 -7.62
CA THR A 625 -5.33 -51.70 -6.27
C THR A 625 -6.18 -52.58 -5.35
N ALA A 626 -5.60 -53.07 -4.24
CA ALA A 626 -6.28 -53.84 -3.19
C ALA A 626 -7.40 -53.06 -2.44
N SER A 627 -7.79 -51.87 -2.93
CA SER A 627 -8.82 -51.00 -2.39
C SER A 627 -10.17 -51.06 -3.14
N ALA A 628 -10.28 -51.89 -4.19
CA ALA A 628 -11.50 -52.05 -4.97
C ALA A 628 -12.72 -52.50 -4.14
N ASP A 629 -12.50 -53.29 -3.08
CA ASP A 629 -13.55 -53.79 -2.18
C ASP A 629 -14.24 -52.67 -1.35
N LYS A 630 -13.73 -51.44 -1.40
CA LYS A 630 -14.31 -50.27 -0.71
C LYS A 630 -15.37 -49.53 -1.53
N TYR A 631 -15.57 -49.90 -2.80
CA TYR A 631 -16.58 -49.30 -3.67
C TYR A 631 -17.83 -50.17 -3.77
N PRO A 632 -19.00 -49.57 -4.09
CA PRO A 632 -20.18 -50.33 -4.45
C PRO A 632 -19.89 -51.31 -5.62
N PRO A 633 -20.41 -52.54 -5.56
CA PRO A 633 -19.93 -53.66 -6.38
C PRO A 633 -20.13 -53.48 -7.89
N ASN A 634 -21.12 -52.69 -8.33
CA ASN A 634 -21.40 -52.47 -9.76
C ASN A 634 -20.84 -51.15 -10.29
N LEU A 635 -20.43 -50.24 -9.40
CA LEU A 635 -20.12 -48.87 -9.75
C LEU A 635 -18.94 -48.76 -10.73
N VAL A 636 -17.90 -49.58 -10.55
CA VAL A 636 -16.72 -49.58 -11.44
C VAL A 636 -17.08 -50.07 -12.84
N VAL A 637 -17.96 -51.07 -12.95
CA VAL A 637 -18.45 -51.58 -14.22
C VAL A 637 -19.30 -50.52 -14.91
N GLU A 638 -20.26 -49.94 -14.21
CA GLU A 638 -21.13 -48.86 -14.71
C GLU A 638 -20.32 -47.63 -15.15
N TRP A 639 -19.26 -47.29 -14.41
CA TRP A 639 -18.36 -46.20 -14.77
C TRP A 639 -17.65 -46.46 -16.10
N ASN A 640 -17.05 -47.63 -16.27
CA ASN A 640 -16.29 -47.99 -17.47
C ASN A 640 -17.19 -48.21 -18.70
N GLU A 641 -18.34 -48.85 -18.52
CA GLU A 641 -19.21 -49.23 -19.64
C GLU A 641 -20.19 -48.14 -20.06
N PHE A 642 -20.57 -47.22 -19.16
CA PHE A 642 -21.64 -46.26 -19.41
C PHE A 642 -21.25 -44.82 -19.13
N HIS A 643 -20.86 -44.49 -17.89
CA HIS A 643 -20.73 -43.09 -17.47
C HIS A 643 -19.53 -42.37 -18.09
N SER A 644 -18.34 -42.97 -18.02
CA SER A 644 -17.12 -42.38 -18.57
C SER A 644 -17.25 -42.12 -20.06
N HIS A 645 -17.76 -43.11 -20.82
CA HIS A 645 -17.99 -42.98 -22.26
C HIS A 645 -18.88 -41.77 -22.59
N ASN A 646 -20.03 -41.63 -21.92
CA ASN A 646 -20.96 -40.51 -22.15
C ASN A 646 -20.34 -39.14 -21.83
N ILE A 647 -19.57 -39.04 -20.74
CA ILE A 647 -18.88 -37.81 -20.34
C ILE A 647 -17.83 -37.41 -21.39
N PHE A 648 -17.01 -38.35 -21.86
CA PHE A 648 -15.93 -38.05 -22.80
C PHE A 648 -16.41 -37.81 -24.24
N LEU A 649 -17.51 -38.47 -24.67
CA LEU A 649 -18.19 -38.14 -25.93
C LEU A 649 -18.65 -36.67 -25.98
N MET A 650 -18.93 -36.09 -24.83
CA MET A 650 -19.33 -34.70 -24.68
C MET A 650 -18.12 -33.74 -24.58
N ILE A 651 -17.15 -34.07 -23.73
CA ILE A 651 -16.01 -33.18 -23.42
C ILE A 651 -14.99 -33.09 -24.57
N ILE A 652 -14.66 -34.20 -25.24
CA ILE A 652 -13.61 -34.22 -26.27
C ILE A 652 -13.94 -33.33 -27.47
N PRO A 653 -15.15 -33.41 -28.08
CA PRO A 653 -15.50 -32.52 -29.18
C PRO A 653 -15.46 -31.05 -28.79
N TYR A 654 -15.93 -30.72 -27.57
CA TYR A 654 -15.91 -29.36 -27.07
C TYR A 654 -14.48 -28.84 -26.85
N TYR A 655 -13.59 -29.66 -26.30
CA TYR A 655 -12.17 -29.33 -26.17
C TYR A 655 -11.51 -29.07 -27.53
N LEU A 656 -11.74 -29.93 -28.51
CA LEU A 656 -11.18 -29.76 -29.86
C LEU A 656 -11.72 -28.51 -30.58
N GLU A 657 -12.98 -28.14 -30.34
CA GLU A 657 -13.58 -26.93 -30.90
C GLU A 657 -13.02 -25.65 -30.28
N THR A 658 -12.57 -25.71 -29.02
CA THR A 658 -12.14 -24.55 -28.25
C THR A 658 -10.61 -24.38 -28.25
N CYS A 659 -9.87 -25.49 -28.38
CA CYS A 659 -8.43 -25.52 -28.47
C CYS A 659 -7.93 -24.76 -29.71
N GLY A 660 -7.05 -23.78 -29.52
CA GLY A 660 -6.43 -23.00 -30.61
C GLY A 660 -7.17 -21.71 -30.98
N LYS A 661 -8.25 -21.34 -30.30
CA LYS A 661 -8.86 -20.01 -30.38
C LYS A 661 -8.15 -19.06 -29.42
N GLU A 662 -7.99 -17.78 -29.80
CA GLU A 662 -7.66 -16.74 -28.83
C GLU A 662 -8.85 -16.60 -27.88
N LEU A 663 -8.63 -16.99 -26.63
CA LEU A 663 -9.59 -16.86 -25.56
C LEU A 663 -9.30 -15.59 -24.77
N ASP A 664 -10.34 -15.00 -24.22
CA ASP A 664 -10.16 -14.01 -23.18
C ASP A 664 -9.60 -14.66 -21.91
N PHE A 665 -9.24 -13.84 -20.93
CA PHE A 665 -8.68 -14.29 -19.66
C PHE A 665 -9.53 -15.39 -18.97
N TYR A 666 -10.86 -15.35 -19.13
CA TYR A 666 -11.77 -16.31 -18.52
C TYR A 666 -11.78 -17.65 -19.26
N GLY A 667 -11.65 -17.63 -20.59
CA GLY A 667 -11.51 -18.85 -21.38
C GLY A 667 -10.22 -19.62 -21.09
N ASP A 668 -9.12 -18.97 -20.75
CA ASP A 668 -7.87 -19.64 -20.38
C ASP A 668 -8.02 -20.51 -19.11
N ILE A 669 -8.74 -20.01 -18.09
CA ILE A 669 -8.99 -20.76 -16.85
C ILE A 669 -9.88 -21.96 -17.12
N LEU A 670 -10.96 -21.76 -17.89
CA LEU A 670 -11.85 -22.84 -18.31
C LEU A 670 -11.08 -23.93 -19.07
N MET A 671 -10.20 -23.53 -20.00
CA MET A 671 -9.39 -24.46 -20.78
C MET A 671 -8.40 -25.24 -19.93
N ASN A 672 -7.86 -24.67 -18.85
CA ASN A 672 -6.98 -25.39 -17.93
C ASN A 672 -7.73 -26.56 -17.26
N HIS A 673 -8.92 -26.33 -16.72
CA HIS A 673 -9.75 -27.39 -16.13
C HIS A 673 -10.23 -28.41 -17.16
N LEU A 674 -10.63 -27.95 -18.34
CA LEU A 674 -11.05 -28.81 -19.44
C LEU A 674 -9.91 -29.72 -19.93
N SER A 675 -8.72 -29.16 -20.13
CA SER A 675 -7.52 -29.88 -20.58
C SER A 675 -7.11 -30.97 -19.58
N LYS A 676 -7.10 -30.67 -18.28
CA LYS A 676 -6.82 -31.68 -17.25
C LYS A 676 -7.87 -32.79 -17.25
N THR A 677 -9.15 -32.45 -17.39
CA THR A 677 -10.23 -33.44 -17.46
C THR A 677 -10.06 -34.36 -18.68
N VAL A 678 -9.74 -33.81 -19.85
CA VAL A 678 -9.44 -34.58 -21.07
C VAL A 678 -8.22 -35.47 -20.90
N SER A 679 -7.19 -35.04 -20.16
CA SER A 679 -5.98 -35.85 -19.93
C SER A 679 -6.24 -37.12 -19.10
N LEU A 680 -7.38 -37.18 -18.41
CA LEU A 680 -7.82 -38.38 -17.68
C LEU A 680 -8.66 -39.33 -18.55
N PHE A 681 -8.77 -39.06 -19.86
CA PHE A 681 -9.37 -40.00 -20.78
C PHE A 681 -8.59 -41.33 -20.72
N PRO A 682 -9.23 -42.44 -20.36
CA PRO A 682 -8.55 -43.72 -20.34
C PRO A 682 -8.11 -44.06 -21.77
N ASP A 683 -6.80 -44.26 -21.97
CA ASP A 683 -6.25 -44.84 -23.20
C ASP A 683 -6.92 -46.21 -23.40
N SER A 684 -7.86 -46.28 -24.34
CA SER A 684 -8.57 -47.51 -24.69
C SER A 684 -7.67 -48.54 -25.36
#